data_AF-A0A558NI99-F1
#
_entry.id   AF-A0A558NI99-F1
#
_cell.length_a   1.000
_cell.length_b   1.000
_cell.length_c   1.000
_cell.angle_alpha   90.00
_cell.angle_beta   90.00
_cell.angle_gamma   90.00
#
_symmetry.space_group_name_H-M   'P 1'
#
loop_
_entity.id
_entity.type
_entity.pdbx_description
1 polymer ?
#
loop_
_entity_poly.entity_id
_entity_poly.type
_entity_poly.pdbx_seq_one_letter_code
_entity_poly.pdbx_strand_id
1 'polypeptide(L)'
;MNKKYSLTQGQAPLSRRRFVQGLGTAGVALSLSGLMGTRAFAAGAEGSASVPLLKGTSFDLEVAEQRVNFTGVVRTATTINGSVPAPTLIWREGETVTIRVTNRLSVPTSIHWHGIILPFQMDGVPGISFRGIAPGETFTYRFKVQQSGTYWYHSHSGFQEMTGMYGSIIVLPAAGERFPADRDYVVQLSDWTDEDPMAVFAKLKHQSDYYNFNQPTAVDFAHDVSAVGVQQALSQRRMWNQMRMSPGDLADVSAETFTYLMNGTTPAGNWTGLFKQGEKVRLRFVNGASNTFYDVRIPGLPLTVVQTDGQDVEPVTVDEFRFGPGETYDVVVSPEEDAYTIFAQSMDRSGYASGTLSVRSGLTAIVPALDPPQPLTMADMMGQMNGMNHSGHGSMPMGQMKGMSHDSMPMDGMNHDGMSMNHDGMSMNHDGMTMNHDGMSMNHDGMTMNHDSRALAKPSQTVRHARTEYGPGTDMRVDSPRTNLDDPGVGLRDLSQSGLRPPGHRVLTLDMLHTIGGSLDKRVPEREVELHLTGNMERYAWSFDGLEFGQSTPVHFRHGERLRVILQNDTMMTHPMHMHGMWSELENERGEFVARRHTIPVQPAQRISFQVTADALGRWAWHCHLLFHMDAGMFREVVVS
;
A
#
# COMPACT_ATOMS: atom_id res chain seq x y z
N MET A 1 61.35 -31.13 -18.49
CA MET A 1 61.03 -32.03 -17.35
C MET A 1 60.70 -31.17 -16.13
N ASN A 2 59.44 -31.22 -15.71
CA ASN A 2 58.84 -30.81 -14.43
C ASN A 2 59.46 -29.67 -13.62
N LYS A 3 58.79 -28.51 -13.59
CA LYS A 3 58.77 -27.64 -12.41
C LYS A 3 57.34 -27.16 -12.10
N LYS A 4 56.91 -27.51 -10.88
CA LYS A 4 55.70 -27.08 -10.19
C LYS A 4 55.67 -25.57 -10.01
N TYR A 5 54.50 -24.95 -10.15
CA TYR A 5 54.18 -23.67 -9.50
C TYR A 5 52.87 -23.79 -8.73
N SER A 6 52.91 -23.18 -7.55
CA SER A 6 51.99 -23.25 -6.41
C SER A 6 50.64 -22.61 -6.70
N LEU A 7 49.56 -23.26 -6.27
CA LEU A 7 48.21 -22.70 -6.20
C LEU A 7 48.11 -21.79 -4.96
N THR A 8 48.06 -20.48 -5.16
CA THR A 8 47.46 -19.56 -4.18
C THR A 8 45.95 -19.63 -4.31
N GLN A 9 45.28 -20.08 -3.24
CA GLN A 9 43.82 -20.06 -3.09
C GLN A 9 43.31 -18.63 -3.24
N GLY A 10 42.62 -18.34 -4.34
CA GLY A 10 41.73 -17.19 -4.43
C GLY A 10 40.53 -17.41 -3.52
N GLN A 11 40.23 -16.41 -2.68
CA GLN A 11 38.99 -16.36 -1.92
C GLN A 11 37.80 -16.50 -2.87
N ALA A 12 36.92 -17.45 -2.57
CA ALA A 12 35.65 -17.59 -3.26
C ALA A 12 34.79 -16.32 -3.03
N PRO A 13 34.10 -15.80 -4.06
CA PRO A 13 33.18 -14.68 -3.87
C PRO A 13 32.06 -15.11 -2.91
N LEU A 14 31.81 -14.29 -1.88
CA LEU A 14 30.72 -14.47 -0.94
C LEU A 14 29.39 -14.52 -1.71
N SER A 15 28.55 -15.52 -1.46
CA SER A 15 27.22 -15.59 -2.10
C SER A 15 26.31 -14.45 -1.60
N ARG A 16 25.64 -13.76 -2.51
CA ARG A 16 24.74 -12.60 -2.23
C ARG A 16 23.66 -12.90 -1.18
N ARG A 17 23.28 -14.17 -0.95
CA ARG A 17 22.32 -14.56 0.10
C ARG A 17 22.75 -14.19 1.53
N ARG A 18 24.05 -14.07 1.83
CA ARG A 18 24.53 -13.53 3.12
C ARG A 18 24.56 -12.01 3.17
N PHE A 19 24.48 -11.34 2.02
CA PHE A 19 24.55 -9.88 1.88
C PHE A 19 23.20 -9.20 2.11
N VAL A 20 22.08 -9.86 1.80
CA VAL A 20 20.70 -9.40 2.09
C VAL A 20 20.45 -9.17 3.59
N GLN A 21 21.31 -9.70 4.47
CA GLN A 21 21.21 -9.48 5.91
C GLN A 21 21.86 -8.16 6.38
N GLY A 22 22.61 -7.45 5.51
CA GLY A 22 23.29 -6.18 5.83
C GLY A 22 24.39 -6.31 6.90
N LEU A 23 25.16 -5.25 7.15
CA LEU A 23 26.17 -5.20 8.22
C LEU A 23 25.78 -4.17 9.28
N GLY A 24 25.25 -4.62 10.43
CA GLY A 24 25.19 -3.87 11.69
C GLY A 24 24.40 -2.55 11.69
N THR A 25 24.17 -2.00 12.89
CA THR A 25 23.48 -0.73 13.13
C THR A 25 24.05 0.41 12.28
N ALA A 26 23.20 1.29 11.73
CA ALA A 26 23.63 2.52 11.05
C ALA A 26 24.66 3.27 11.89
N GLY A 27 25.92 3.20 11.49
CA GLY A 27 26.97 3.99 12.11
C GLY A 27 26.77 5.44 11.69
N VAL A 28 26.16 6.25 12.55
CA VAL A 28 26.17 7.71 12.40
C VAL A 28 27.63 8.16 12.41
N ALA A 29 28.19 8.45 11.24
CA ALA A 29 29.45 9.18 11.15
C ALA A 29 29.17 10.62 11.55
N LEU A 30 29.26 10.92 12.86
CA LEU A 30 29.19 12.28 13.40
C LEU A 30 30.37 13.07 12.82
N SER A 31 30.13 13.86 11.76
CA SER A 31 31.05 14.90 11.35
C SER A 31 30.96 16.05 12.36
N LEU A 32 31.79 16.00 13.40
CA LEU A 32 32.04 17.12 14.31
C LEU A 32 32.60 18.30 13.50
N SER A 33 31.74 19.25 13.16
CA SER A 33 32.15 20.59 12.74
C SER A 33 32.47 21.38 14.01
N GLY A 34 33.75 21.69 14.22
CA GLY A 34 34.30 22.05 15.52
C GLY A 34 33.91 23.43 16.06
N LEU A 35 33.80 23.51 17.39
CA LEU A 35 34.69 24.31 18.27
C LEU A 35 34.34 24.05 19.75
N MET A 36 35.40 23.86 20.55
CA MET A 36 35.47 23.79 22.03
C MET A 36 35.27 22.43 22.74
N GLY A 37 36.38 21.92 23.29
CA GLY A 37 36.37 21.31 24.63
C GLY A 37 36.51 19.79 24.70
N THR A 38 37.75 19.29 24.71
CA THR A 38 38.11 17.91 25.04
C THR A 38 37.59 17.44 26.40
N ARG A 39 36.70 16.44 26.42
CA ARG A 39 36.70 15.36 27.43
C ARG A 39 36.27 14.05 26.78
N ALA A 40 37.18 13.08 26.83
CA ALA A 40 36.95 11.71 26.41
C ALA A 40 35.80 11.08 27.21
N PHE A 41 34.80 10.55 26.52
CA PHE A 41 33.93 9.50 27.02
C PHE A 41 34.12 8.28 26.15
N ALA A 42 34.99 7.38 26.60
CA ALA A 42 34.81 5.96 26.33
C ALA A 42 33.61 5.53 27.19
N ALA A 43 32.44 5.41 26.57
CA ALA A 43 31.24 4.84 27.16
C ALA A 43 30.73 3.75 26.21
N GLY A 44 30.37 2.61 26.81
CA GLY A 44 30.17 1.31 26.19
C GLY A 44 29.35 1.30 24.90
N ALA A 45 29.78 0.43 23.99
CA ALA A 45 28.93 -0.18 23.00
C ALA A 45 27.93 -1.12 23.71
N GLU A 46 26.80 -0.59 24.17
CA GLU A 46 25.64 -1.37 24.63
C GLU A 46 24.35 -0.67 24.20
N GLY A 47 23.56 -1.33 23.34
CA GLY A 47 22.24 -0.88 22.86
C GLY A 47 22.25 -0.43 21.40
N SER A 48 21.35 -1.00 20.58
CA SER A 48 21.09 -0.51 19.21
C SER A 48 20.84 1.00 19.25
N ALA A 49 21.39 1.76 18.31
CA ALA A 49 21.13 3.20 18.19
C ALA A 49 19.61 3.46 18.29
N SER A 50 19.18 4.10 19.36
CA SER A 50 17.76 4.34 19.63
C SER A 50 17.27 5.47 18.73
N VAL A 51 16.11 5.29 18.11
CA VAL A 51 15.44 6.36 17.33
C VAL A 51 15.17 7.54 18.27
N PRO A 52 15.59 8.77 17.95
CA PRO A 52 15.41 9.91 18.84
C PRO A 52 13.93 10.19 19.14
N LEU A 53 13.63 10.60 20.36
CA LEU A 53 12.27 10.96 20.79
C LEU A 53 12.18 12.46 21.05
N LEU A 54 11.24 13.14 20.39
CA LEU A 54 10.96 14.56 20.62
C LEU A 54 9.55 14.70 21.19
N LYS A 55 9.42 15.27 22.38
CA LYS A 55 8.12 15.46 23.06
C LYS A 55 7.86 16.93 23.35
N GLY A 56 6.65 17.38 23.07
CA GLY A 56 6.21 18.74 23.38
C GLY A 56 5.26 19.31 22.34
N THR A 57 5.17 20.64 22.31
CA THR A 57 4.29 21.38 21.39
C THR A 57 5.06 22.25 20.40
N SER A 58 6.39 22.34 20.52
CA SER A 58 7.22 23.06 19.58
C SER A 58 8.44 22.24 19.17
N PHE A 59 8.67 22.18 17.86
CA PHE A 59 9.70 21.34 17.26
C PHE A 59 10.45 22.11 16.19
N ASP A 60 11.76 21.89 16.13
CA ASP A 60 12.63 22.33 15.06
C ASP A 60 13.16 21.08 14.35
N LEU A 61 12.78 20.93 13.09
CA LEU A 61 13.15 19.80 12.24
C LEU A 61 14.03 20.32 11.11
N GLU A 62 15.21 19.75 10.97
CA GLU A 62 16.14 20.07 9.88
C GLU A 62 16.20 18.89 8.91
N VAL A 63 15.81 19.15 7.66
CA VAL A 63 15.91 18.18 6.56
C VAL A 63 17.28 18.33 5.92
N ALA A 64 18.11 17.28 5.96
CA ALA A 64 19.47 17.31 5.44
C ALA A 64 19.93 15.95 4.90
N GLU A 65 20.92 15.97 4.03
CA GLU A 65 21.60 14.76 3.56
C GLU A 65 22.58 14.24 4.62
N GLN A 66 22.59 12.92 4.84
CA GLN A 66 23.52 12.25 5.75
C GLN A 66 24.08 10.99 5.11
N ARG A 67 25.33 10.63 5.41
CA ARG A 67 25.93 9.37 4.97
C ARG A 67 25.47 8.22 5.87
N VAL A 68 24.94 7.17 5.24
CA VAL A 68 24.47 5.92 5.89
C VAL A 68 25.14 4.71 5.24
N ASN A 69 25.09 3.57 5.94
CA ASN A 69 25.64 2.31 5.43
C ASN A 69 24.87 1.12 6.00
N PHE A 70 23.83 0.68 5.30
CA PHE A 70 23.03 -0.49 5.70
C PHE A 70 23.54 -1.78 5.04
N THR A 71 24.03 -1.69 3.81
CA THR A 71 24.37 -2.83 2.95
C THR A 71 25.87 -3.15 2.95
N GLY A 72 26.70 -2.35 3.62
CA GLY A 72 28.15 -2.38 3.46
C GLY A 72 28.65 -1.37 2.41
N VAL A 73 27.76 -0.70 1.68
CA VAL A 73 28.10 0.40 0.77
C VAL A 73 27.58 1.72 1.32
N VAL A 74 28.47 2.70 1.45
CA VAL A 74 28.07 4.02 1.96
C VAL A 74 27.19 4.72 0.91
N ARG A 75 26.03 5.19 1.35
CA ARG A 75 25.04 5.93 0.56
C ARG A 75 24.60 7.22 1.25
N THR A 76 23.93 8.08 0.50
CA THR A 76 23.36 9.32 1.03
C THR A 76 21.90 9.06 1.33
N ALA A 77 21.48 9.36 2.56
CA ALA A 77 20.09 9.35 2.96
C ALA A 77 19.60 10.80 3.12
N THR A 78 18.31 11.01 2.84
CA THR A 78 17.60 12.22 3.25
C THR A 78 17.08 12.01 4.66
N THR A 79 17.53 12.83 5.61
CA THR A 79 17.26 12.65 7.03
C THR A 79 16.56 13.86 7.62
N ILE A 80 15.85 13.64 8.72
CA ILE A 80 15.37 14.72 9.57
C ILE A 80 16.11 14.63 10.90
N ASN A 81 16.77 15.72 11.30
CA ASN A 81 17.63 15.79 12.49
C ASN A 81 18.70 14.68 12.52
N GLY A 82 19.24 14.30 11.35
CA GLY A 82 20.38 13.38 11.22
C GLY A 82 20.07 11.91 11.51
N SER A 83 18.80 11.48 11.47
CA SER A 83 18.39 10.11 11.79
C SER A 83 17.55 9.48 10.67
N VAL A 84 17.69 8.16 10.50
CA VAL A 84 16.82 7.28 9.71
C VAL A 84 16.45 6.07 10.58
N PRO A 85 15.18 5.90 10.98
CA PRO A 85 14.07 6.81 10.76
C PRO A 85 14.31 8.16 11.44
N ALA A 86 13.58 9.17 10.99
CA ALA A 86 13.52 10.47 11.64
C ALA A 86 13.00 10.36 13.09
N PRO A 87 13.23 11.36 13.96
CA PRO A 87 12.80 11.32 15.35
C PRO A 87 11.30 11.02 15.51
N THR A 88 10.96 10.16 16.45
CA THR A 88 9.56 9.94 16.81
C THR A 88 9.04 11.16 17.56
N LEU A 89 7.97 11.76 17.02
CA LEU A 89 7.31 12.93 17.61
C LEU A 89 6.21 12.47 18.58
N ILE A 90 6.26 12.94 19.82
CA ILE A 90 5.27 12.64 20.85
C ILE A 90 4.43 13.88 21.09
N TRP A 91 3.17 13.83 20.65
CA TRP A 91 2.19 14.89 20.82
C TRP A 91 1.14 14.49 21.86
N ARG A 92 0.26 15.43 22.20
CA ARG A 92 -0.92 15.17 23.03
C ARG A 92 -2.16 15.72 22.33
N GLU A 93 -3.21 14.92 22.33
CA GLU A 93 -4.52 15.31 21.85
C GLU A 93 -5.01 16.61 22.51
N GLY A 94 -5.56 17.52 21.71
CA GLY A 94 -6.06 18.81 22.16
C GLY A 94 -5.02 19.94 22.17
N GLU A 95 -3.73 19.62 22.14
CA GLU A 95 -2.66 20.63 22.09
C GLU A 95 -2.48 21.21 20.67
N THR A 96 -1.94 22.43 20.59
CA THR A 96 -1.49 23.02 19.32
C THR A 96 0.00 22.78 19.15
N VAL A 97 0.37 22.10 18.08
CA VAL A 97 1.78 21.88 17.72
C VAL A 97 2.27 22.99 16.79
N THR A 98 3.51 23.41 16.95
CA THR A 98 4.21 24.35 16.06
C THR A 98 5.54 23.74 15.64
N ILE A 99 5.65 23.36 14.38
CA ILE A 99 6.76 22.60 13.83
C ILE A 99 7.44 23.44 12.76
N ARG A 100 8.70 23.82 12.99
CA ARG A 100 9.51 24.60 12.06
C ARG A 100 10.42 23.65 11.30
N VAL A 101 10.17 23.51 10.00
CA VAL A 101 10.90 22.60 9.13
C VAL A 101 11.83 23.41 8.26
N THR A 102 13.14 23.24 8.44
CA THR A 102 14.19 23.93 7.69
C THR A 102 14.76 22.98 6.64
N ASN A 103 14.73 23.40 5.37
CA ASN A 103 15.28 22.63 4.27
C ASN A 103 16.77 22.95 4.06
N ARG A 104 17.65 21.98 4.28
CA ARG A 104 19.09 22.08 3.96
C ARG A 104 19.49 21.33 2.69
N LEU A 105 18.55 20.71 2.00
CA LEU A 105 18.78 20.08 0.70
C LEU A 105 18.99 21.14 -0.39
N SER A 106 19.58 20.72 -1.51
CA SER A 106 19.69 21.56 -2.71
C SER A 106 18.42 21.58 -3.57
N VAL A 107 17.40 20.81 -3.19
CA VAL A 107 16.11 20.69 -3.88
C VAL A 107 14.94 21.02 -2.95
N PRO A 108 13.75 21.39 -3.46
CA PRO A 108 12.57 21.56 -2.63
C PRO A 108 12.22 20.30 -1.83
N THR A 109 11.61 20.49 -0.66
CA THR A 109 11.15 19.39 0.20
C THR A 109 9.76 19.70 0.76
N SER A 110 9.13 18.71 1.40
CA SER A 110 7.89 18.86 2.13
C SER A 110 7.78 17.81 3.22
N ILE A 111 6.91 18.03 4.20
CA ILE A 111 6.51 17.00 5.16
C ILE A 111 4.99 16.88 5.14
N HIS A 112 4.50 15.68 4.86
CA HIS A 112 3.12 15.28 5.08
C HIS A 112 2.97 14.59 6.45
N TRP A 113 1.88 14.93 7.16
CA TRP A 113 1.53 14.39 8.48
C TRP A 113 0.49 13.28 8.32
N HIS A 114 0.95 12.10 7.93
CA HIS A 114 0.11 10.99 7.48
C HIS A 114 -0.98 10.61 8.49
N GLY A 115 -2.23 10.71 8.04
CA GLY A 115 -3.41 10.38 8.83
C GLY A 115 -3.88 11.46 9.81
N ILE A 116 -3.17 12.60 9.93
CA ILE A 116 -3.55 13.70 10.83
C ILE A 116 -4.62 14.59 10.19
N ILE A 117 -5.72 14.83 10.90
CA ILE A 117 -6.75 15.81 10.51
C ILE A 117 -6.29 17.22 10.90
N LEU A 118 -6.05 18.05 9.90
CA LEU A 118 -5.46 19.39 10.02
C LEU A 118 -6.04 20.34 8.97
N PRO A 119 -5.77 21.66 9.02
CA PRO A 119 -6.11 22.57 7.92
C PRO A 119 -5.29 22.26 6.66
N PHE A 120 -5.90 22.24 5.48
CA PHE A 120 -5.25 21.77 4.26
C PHE A 120 -3.92 22.46 3.95
N GLN A 121 -3.72 23.74 4.28
CA GLN A 121 -2.44 24.43 4.05
C GLN A 121 -1.26 23.86 4.86
N MET A 122 -1.55 23.05 5.89
CA MET A 122 -0.57 22.37 6.73
C MET A 122 -0.35 20.91 6.32
N ASP A 123 -1.02 20.45 5.26
CA ASP A 123 -1.01 19.04 4.82
C ASP A 123 0.32 18.62 4.18
N GLY A 124 1.01 19.54 3.53
CA GLY A 124 2.40 19.31 3.09
C GLY A 124 2.59 18.65 1.72
N VAL A 125 1.61 18.77 0.83
CA VAL A 125 1.67 18.26 -0.55
C VAL A 125 1.92 19.43 -1.53
N PRO A 126 3.12 19.55 -2.11
CA PRO A 126 3.43 20.60 -3.08
C PRO A 126 2.49 20.57 -4.29
N GLY A 127 2.03 21.74 -4.74
CA GLY A 127 1.10 21.88 -5.86
C GLY A 127 -0.38 21.67 -5.51
N ILE A 128 -0.68 21.03 -4.39
CA ILE A 128 -2.05 20.81 -3.88
C ILE A 128 -2.34 21.75 -2.71
N SER A 129 -1.70 21.52 -1.57
CA SER A 129 -1.95 22.25 -0.32
C SER A 129 -1.07 23.47 -0.13
N PHE A 130 0.14 23.45 -0.69
CA PHE A 130 1.09 24.57 -0.64
C PHE A 130 2.17 24.47 -1.74
N ARG A 131 3.21 25.31 -1.70
CA ARG A 131 4.24 25.40 -2.74
C ARG A 131 5.47 24.49 -2.54
N GLY A 132 5.58 23.80 -1.40
CA GLY A 132 6.84 23.17 -0.96
C GLY A 132 7.74 24.12 -0.17
N ILE A 133 8.77 23.57 0.46
CA ILE A 133 9.80 24.29 1.22
C ILE A 133 11.05 24.39 0.35
N ALA A 134 11.39 25.60 -0.12
CA ALA A 134 12.53 25.78 -1.00
C ALA A 134 13.87 25.56 -0.26
N PRO A 135 14.98 25.26 -0.97
CA PRO A 135 16.32 25.18 -0.38
C PRO A 135 16.66 26.39 0.49
N GLY A 136 17.09 26.14 1.73
CA GLY A 136 17.46 27.18 2.69
C GLY A 136 16.28 27.87 3.38
N GLU A 137 15.04 27.62 2.98
CA GLU A 137 13.85 28.17 3.64
C GLU A 137 13.40 27.33 4.84
N THR A 138 12.65 27.97 5.73
CA THR A 138 11.92 27.33 6.83
C THR A 138 10.42 27.53 6.64
N PHE A 139 9.65 26.45 6.69
CA PHE A 139 8.18 26.53 6.77
C PHE A 139 7.72 26.18 8.18
N THR A 140 6.71 26.88 8.67
CA THR A 140 6.13 26.63 10.00
C THR A 140 4.76 26.01 9.86
N TYR A 141 4.67 24.72 10.21
CA TYR A 141 3.40 24.03 10.39
C TYR A 141 2.81 24.39 11.76
N ARG A 142 1.54 24.76 11.81
CA ARG A 142 0.86 25.04 13.07
C ARG A 142 -0.62 24.64 13.00
N PHE A 143 -1.01 23.68 13.82
CA PHE A 143 -2.38 23.19 13.88
C PHE A 143 -2.70 22.58 15.25
N LYS A 144 -3.99 22.47 15.55
CA LYS A 144 -4.49 21.78 16.74
C LYS A 144 -4.60 20.29 16.45
N VAL A 145 -4.06 19.46 17.35
CA VAL A 145 -4.16 18.01 17.26
C VAL A 145 -5.52 17.59 17.82
N GLN A 146 -6.34 16.90 17.02
CA GLN A 146 -7.74 16.60 17.35
C GLN A 146 -8.02 15.12 17.60
N GLN A 147 -7.02 14.27 17.35
CA GLN A 147 -7.10 12.82 17.44
C GLN A 147 -5.98 12.30 18.36
N SER A 148 -6.02 11.00 18.65
CA SER A 148 -4.96 10.28 19.35
C SER A 148 -4.57 9.02 18.57
N GLY A 149 -3.49 8.34 18.99
CA GLY A 149 -3.03 7.08 18.40
C GLY A 149 -1.68 7.15 17.70
N THR A 150 -1.39 6.13 16.89
CA THR A 150 -0.14 5.97 16.14
C THR A 150 -0.30 6.49 14.71
N TYR A 151 0.60 7.39 14.32
CA TYR A 151 0.67 7.99 12.99
C TYR A 151 2.14 8.11 12.58
N TRP A 152 2.41 8.76 11.46
CA TRP A 152 3.75 8.96 10.95
C TRP A 152 3.82 10.20 10.04
N TYR A 153 5.01 10.57 9.63
CA TYR A 153 5.26 11.67 8.72
C TYR A 153 6.33 11.28 7.72
N HIS A 154 6.22 11.80 6.51
CA HIS A 154 7.16 11.50 5.43
C HIS A 154 7.21 12.65 4.42
N SER A 155 8.20 12.60 3.52
CA SER A 155 8.26 13.55 2.42
C SER A 155 7.17 13.29 1.37
N HIS A 156 6.58 14.36 0.87
CA HIS A 156 5.69 14.34 -0.30
C HIS A 156 6.35 15.04 -1.50
N SER A 157 7.69 14.95 -1.59
CA SER A 157 8.50 15.60 -2.61
C SER A 157 9.46 14.61 -3.28
N GLY A 158 9.12 14.18 -4.50
CA GLY A 158 9.90 13.18 -5.25
C GLY A 158 10.11 11.90 -4.45
N PHE A 159 11.27 11.25 -4.61
CA PHE A 159 11.61 10.00 -3.92
C PHE A 159 12.31 10.20 -2.56
N GLN A 160 12.15 11.37 -1.91
CA GLN A 160 12.81 11.67 -0.65
C GLN A 160 12.44 10.68 0.47
N GLU A 161 11.20 10.19 0.49
CA GLU A 161 10.74 9.13 1.40
C GLU A 161 11.59 7.86 1.28
N MET A 162 11.73 7.31 0.07
CA MET A 162 12.55 6.12 -0.20
C MET A 162 14.02 6.32 0.19
N THR A 163 14.53 7.55 0.12
CA THR A 163 15.90 7.87 0.57
C THR A 163 16.04 8.08 2.08
N GLY A 164 15.01 7.86 2.90
CA GLY A 164 15.09 7.89 4.36
C GLY A 164 14.23 8.93 5.07
N MET A 165 13.47 9.76 4.35
CA MET A 165 12.71 10.87 4.94
C MET A 165 11.32 10.42 5.43
N TYR A 166 11.31 9.68 6.53
CA TYR A 166 10.11 9.22 7.24
C TYR A 166 10.37 9.10 8.75
N GLY A 167 9.33 9.29 9.58
CA GLY A 167 9.41 9.12 11.04
C GLY A 167 8.03 8.91 11.67
N SER A 168 7.96 8.45 12.91
CA SER A 168 6.69 8.15 13.58
C SER A 168 6.14 9.32 14.40
N ILE A 169 4.83 9.33 14.61
CA ILE A 169 4.12 10.26 15.49
C ILE A 169 3.28 9.43 16.47
N ILE A 170 3.45 9.65 17.76
CA ILE A 170 2.55 9.10 18.78
C ILE A 170 1.78 10.25 19.39
N VAL A 171 0.46 10.21 19.26
CA VAL A 171 -0.43 11.21 19.85
C VAL A 171 -1.09 10.63 21.08
N LEU A 172 -0.66 11.10 22.25
CA LEU A 172 -1.18 10.62 23.52
C LEU A 172 -2.64 11.10 23.73
N PRO A 173 -3.57 10.20 24.07
CA PRO A 173 -4.97 10.56 24.32
C PRO A 173 -5.09 11.50 25.52
N ALA A 174 -6.00 12.47 25.42
CA ALA A 174 -6.27 13.43 26.50
C ALA A 174 -6.90 12.74 27.73
N ALA A 175 -7.76 11.75 27.48
CA ALA A 175 -8.46 10.97 28.51
C ALA A 175 -7.63 9.81 29.11
N GLY A 176 -6.39 9.62 28.64
CA GLY A 176 -5.57 8.45 28.99
C GLY A 176 -5.78 7.27 28.02
N GLU A 177 -4.88 6.30 28.09
CA GLU A 177 -4.85 5.14 27.19
C GLU A 177 -5.99 4.16 27.52
N ARG A 178 -6.79 3.79 26.51
CA ARG A 178 -7.84 2.78 26.66
C ARG A 178 -7.28 1.40 26.92
N PHE A 179 -6.16 1.08 26.27
CA PHE A 179 -5.46 -0.20 26.38
C PHE A 179 -4.09 0.03 27.01
N PRO A 180 -4.01 0.19 28.35
CA PRO A 180 -2.74 0.43 29.02
C PRO A 180 -1.80 -0.77 28.83
N ALA A 181 -0.55 -0.47 28.50
CA ALA A 181 0.56 -1.41 28.45
C ALA A 181 1.65 -0.97 29.44
N ASP A 182 2.43 -1.92 29.93
CA ASP A 182 3.56 -1.65 30.81
C ASP A 182 4.72 -0.99 30.05
N ARG A 183 4.77 -1.21 28.73
CA ARG A 183 5.82 -0.73 27.85
C ARG A 183 5.31 -0.52 26.43
N ASP A 184 5.80 0.55 25.80
CA ASP A 184 5.53 0.88 24.41
C ASP A 184 6.82 0.85 23.58
N TYR A 185 6.78 0.18 22.43
CA TYR A 185 7.79 0.30 21.39
C TYR A 185 7.15 0.70 20.06
N VAL A 186 7.76 1.65 19.37
CA VAL A 186 7.50 1.86 17.95
C VAL A 186 8.31 0.84 17.16
N VAL A 187 7.65 0.20 16.19
CA VAL A 187 8.27 -0.70 15.23
C VAL A 187 7.99 -0.14 13.83
N GLN A 188 8.86 0.77 13.39
CA GLN A 188 8.78 1.38 12.07
C GLN A 188 9.52 0.52 11.05
N LEU A 189 8.76 -0.05 10.12
CA LEU A 189 9.30 -0.82 9.00
C LEU A 189 9.52 0.09 7.79
N SER A 190 10.58 -0.19 7.02
CA SER A 190 10.94 0.57 5.83
C SER A 190 11.74 -0.27 4.85
N ASP A 191 11.76 0.11 3.58
CA ASP A 191 12.62 -0.46 2.55
C ASP A 191 13.72 0.54 2.17
N TRP A 192 14.93 0.04 1.94
CA TRP A 192 16.09 0.82 1.54
C TRP A 192 16.66 0.27 0.24
N THR A 193 17.00 1.16 -0.70
CA THR A 193 17.79 0.78 -1.88
C THR A 193 19.10 1.56 -1.93
N ASP A 194 20.16 0.88 -2.38
CA ASP A 194 21.42 1.52 -2.73
C ASP A 194 21.42 2.11 -4.14
N GLU A 195 20.40 1.85 -4.95
CA GLU A 195 20.24 2.45 -6.26
C GLU A 195 19.62 3.85 -6.13
N ASP A 196 19.85 4.69 -7.13
CA ASP A 196 19.09 5.95 -7.25
C ASP A 196 17.62 5.61 -7.51
N PRO A 197 16.66 6.07 -6.68
CA PRO A 197 15.24 5.78 -6.86
C PRO A 197 14.72 6.13 -8.26
N MET A 198 15.26 7.18 -8.89
CA MET A 198 14.87 7.54 -10.25
C MET A 198 15.36 6.54 -11.29
N ALA A 199 16.52 5.92 -11.08
CA ALA A 199 17.00 4.85 -11.93
C ALA A 199 16.17 3.57 -11.75
N VAL A 200 15.73 3.26 -10.52
CA VAL A 200 14.81 2.15 -10.24
C VAL A 200 13.50 2.36 -11.00
N PHE A 201 12.90 3.55 -10.85
CA PHE A 201 11.68 3.91 -11.56
C PHE A 201 11.82 3.86 -13.08
N ALA A 202 12.93 4.38 -13.63
CA ALA A 202 13.18 4.35 -15.06
C ALA A 202 13.31 2.91 -15.61
N LYS A 203 13.92 1.99 -14.83
CA LYS A 203 13.97 0.56 -15.19
C LYS A 203 12.59 -0.05 -15.21
N LEU A 204 11.77 0.19 -14.18
CA LEU A 204 10.38 -0.29 -14.12
C LEU A 204 9.55 0.23 -15.30
N LYS A 205 9.68 1.52 -15.65
CA LYS A 205 9.03 2.12 -16.83
C LYS A 205 9.47 1.50 -18.16
N HIS A 206 10.69 0.98 -18.25
CA HIS A 206 11.20 0.33 -19.47
C HIS A 206 10.91 -1.18 -19.50
N GLN A 207 10.92 -1.83 -18.34
CA GLN A 207 10.70 -3.25 -18.15
C GLN A 207 10.13 -3.46 -16.75
N SER A 208 8.82 -3.62 -16.68
CA SER A 208 8.08 -3.69 -15.41
C SER A 208 8.45 -4.88 -14.53
N ASP A 209 8.84 -6.00 -15.14
CA ASP A 209 9.23 -7.22 -14.44
C ASP A 209 10.72 -7.29 -14.09
N TYR A 210 11.48 -6.20 -14.28
CA TYR A 210 12.95 -6.19 -14.17
C TYR A 210 13.46 -6.71 -12.81
N TYR A 211 12.76 -6.40 -11.71
CA TYR A 211 13.12 -6.82 -10.36
C TYR A 211 12.35 -8.04 -9.87
N ASN A 212 11.52 -8.65 -10.72
CA ASN A 212 10.78 -9.85 -10.40
C ASN A 212 11.59 -11.09 -10.78
N PHE A 213 12.10 -11.78 -9.75
CA PHE A 213 12.87 -13.02 -9.90
C PHE A 213 12.04 -14.28 -9.64
N ASN A 214 10.78 -14.15 -9.26
CA ASN A 214 9.85 -15.27 -9.04
C ASN A 214 9.14 -15.64 -10.36
N GLN A 215 9.91 -15.75 -11.44
CA GLN A 215 9.36 -16.05 -12.76
C GLN A 215 9.15 -17.56 -12.96
N PRO A 216 8.06 -17.97 -13.60
CA PRO A 216 7.80 -19.38 -13.88
C PRO A 216 8.91 -20.06 -14.70
N THR A 217 9.44 -21.19 -14.22
CA THR A 217 10.56 -21.92 -14.85
C THR A 217 10.10 -23.11 -15.69
N ALA A 218 11.05 -23.74 -16.40
CA ALA A 218 10.82 -25.00 -17.12
C ALA A 218 10.54 -26.18 -16.17
N VAL A 219 11.11 -26.15 -14.95
CA VAL A 219 10.82 -27.15 -13.91
C VAL A 219 9.39 -27.00 -13.42
N ASP A 220 8.94 -25.76 -13.20
CA ASP A 220 7.56 -25.48 -12.80
C ASP A 220 6.58 -25.94 -13.88
N PHE A 221 6.90 -25.69 -15.15
CA PHE A 221 6.07 -26.17 -16.25
C PHE A 221 5.99 -27.71 -16.30
N ALA A 222 7.09 -28.43 -16.06
CA ALA A 222 7.06 -29.89 -15.99
C ALA A 222 6.18 -30.37 -14.83
N HIS A 223 6.21 -29.67 -13.69
CA HIS A 223 5.34 -29.92 -12.56
C HIS A 223 3.87 -29.65 -12.90
N ASP A 224 3.55 -28.52 -13.54
CA ASP A 224 2.20 -28.19 -14.04
C ASP A 224 1.67 -29.29 -14.95
N VAL A 225 2.47 -29.74 -15.92
CA VAL A 225 2.12 -30.84 -16.83
C VAL A 225 1.83 -32.13 -16.06
N SER A 226 2.61 -32.43 -15.01
CA SER A 226 2.38 -33.62 -14.19
C SER A 226 1.10 -33.53 -13.35
N ALA A 227 0.71 -32.33 -12.92
CA ALA A 227 -0.43 -32.10 -12.04
C ALA A 227 -1.77 -31.96 -12.81
N VAL A 228 -1.76 -31.28 -13.97
CA VAL A 228 -2.99 -30.94 -14.72
C VAL A 228 -3.00 -31.43 -16.16
N GLY A 229 -1.91 -32.05 -16.63
CA GLY A 229 -1.77 -32.49 -18.01
C GLY A 229 -1.31 -31.39 -18.98
N VAL A 230 -0.74 -31.81 -20.11
CA VAL A 230 -0.11 -30.90 -21.10
C VAL A 230 -1.08 -29.84 -21.62
N GLN A 231 -2.30 -30.23 -21.98
CA GLN A 231 -3.26 -29.30 -22.59
C GLN A 231 -3.66 -28.17 -21.63
N GLN A 232 -3.87 -28.49 -20.35
CA GLN A 232 -4.26 -27.50 -19.34
C GLN A 232 -3.08 -26.64 -18.89
N ALA A 233 -1.89 -27.20 -18.76
CA ALA A 233 -0.68 -26.42 -18.48
C ALA A 233 -0.39 -25.41 -19.60
N LEU A 234 -0.53 -25.82 -20.87
CA LEU A 234 -0.37 -24.92 -22.01
C LEU A 234 -1.45 -23.84 -22.08
N SER A 235 -2.71 -24.17 -21.76
CA SER A 235 -3.79 -23.16 -21.77
C SER A 235 -3.59 -22.11 -20.68
N GLN A 236 -3.16 -22.52 -19.47
CA GLN A 236 -2.79 -21.60 -18.39
C GLN A 236 -1.64 -20.68 -18.83
N ARG A 237 -0.55 -21.22 -19.37
CA ARG A 237 0.57 -20.40 -19.86
C ARG A 237 0.17 -19.44 -20.97
N ARG A 238 -0.66 -19.88 -21.90
CA ARG A 238 -1.19 -19.02 -22.97
C ARG A 238 -2.02 -17.87 -22.41
N MET A 239 -2.83 -18.13 -21.39
CA MET A 239 -3.65 -17.10 -20.73
C MET A 239 -2.79 -16.01 -20.12
N TRP A 240 -1.83 -16.37 -19.26
CA TRP A 240 -0.89 -15.41 -18.64
C TRP A 240 -0.11 -14.59 -19.68
N ASN A 241 0.36 -15.25 -20.75
CA ASN A 241 1.07 -14.59 -21.83
C ASN A 241 0.18 -13.63 -22.64
N GLN A 242 -1.09 -13.99 -22.89
CA GLN A 242 -2.04 -13.10 -23.57
C GLN A 242 -2.37 -11.87 -22.73
N MET A 243 -2.42 -12.03 -21.41
CA MET A 243 -2.59 -10.95 -20.46
C MET A 243 -1.30 -10.14 -20.23
N ARG A 244 -0.16 -10.58 -20.77
CA ARG A 244 1.16 -9.94 -20.60
C ARG A 244 1.55 -9.72 -19.14
N MET A 245 1.21 -10.68 -18.28
CA MET A 245 1.42 -10.59 -16.85
C MET A 245 2.16 -11.81 -16.30
N SER A 246 3.01 -11.58 -15.29
CA SER A 246 3.66 -12.63 -14.52
C SER A 246 2.81 -12.97 -13.28
N PRO A 247 2.48 -14.24 -13.04
CA PRO A 247 1.71 -14.63 -11.85
C PRO A 247 2.46 -14.41 -10.52
N GLY A 248 3.78 -14.24 -10.56
CA GLY A 248 4.62 -14.00 -9.38
C GLY A 248 4.86 -12.52 -9.07
N ASP A 249 4.23 -11.60 -9.81
CA ASP A 249 4.49 -10.15 -9.73
C ASP A 249 3.71 -9.48 -8.59
N LEU A 250 4.08 -9.83 -7.36
CA LEU A 250 3.41 -9.35 -6.14
C LEU A 250 4.01 -8.06 -5.55
N ALA A 251 5.20 -7.67 -6.00
CA ALA A 251 5.89 -6.46 -5.59
C ALA A 251 6.74 -5.94 -6.76
N ASP A 252 6.81 -4.62 -6.90
CA ASP A 252 7.57 -3.97 -7.99
C ASP A 252 9.08 -4.22 -7.87
N VAL A 253 9.58 -4.28 -6.64
CA VAL A 253 11.00 -4.39 -6.34
C VAL A 253 11.20 -5.40 -5.22
N SER A 254 12.06 -6.37 -5.48
CA SER A 254 12.35 -7.47 -4.56
C SER A 254 13.57 -7.20 -3.66
N ALA A 255 13.82 -8.13 -2.72
CA ALA A 255 14.95 -8.10 -1.81
C ALA A 255 16.34 -8.19 -2.48
N GLU A 256 16.41 -8.41 -3.80
CA GLU A 256 17.67 -8.29 -4.54
C GLU A 256 18.13 -6.82 -4.62
N THR A 257 17.17 -5.88 -4.58
CA THR A 257 17.42 -4.42 -4.63
C THR A 257 17.06 -3.73 -3.32
N PHE A 258 16.04 -4.22 -2.61
CA PHE A 258 15.67 -3.71 -1.31
C PHE A 258 16.35 -4.42 -0.14
N THR A 259 16.79 -3.62 0.82
CA THR A 259 17.13 -4.04 2.18
C THR A 259 16.02 -3.57 3.11
N TYR A 260 15.37 -4.49 3.80
CA TYR A 260 14.26 -4.18 4.70
C TYR A 260 14.78 -3.84 6.11
N LEU A 261 14.32 -2.73 6.68
CA LEU A 261 14.81 -2.20 7.94
C LEU A 261 13.69 -2.19 8.99
N MET A 262 14.05 -2.54 10.23
CA MET A 262 13.22 -2.36 11.41
C MET A 262 13.85 -1.29 12.30
N ASN A 263 13.18 -0.16 12.50
CA ASN A 263 13.71 0.99 13.23
C ASN A 263 15.11 1.42 12.74
N GLY A 264 15.31 1.43 11.41
CA GLY A 264 16.60 1.79 10.80
C GLY A 264 17.71 0.75 11.00
N THR A 265 17.35 -0.45 11.43
CA THR A 265 18.29 -1.55 11.68
C THR A 265 18.03 -2.69 10.70
N THR A 266 19.10 -3.20 10.06
CA THR A 266 19.02 -4.35 9.16
C THR A 266 18.73 -5.65 9.95
N PRO A 267 18.33 -6.75 9.27
CA PRO A 267 18.15 -8.04 9.92
C PRO A 267 19.39 -8.51 10.71
N ALA A 268 20.61 -8.32 10.19
CA ALA A 268 21.84 -8.66 10.92
C ALA A 268 22.14 -7.72 12.09
N GLY A 269 21.70 -6.46 12.02
CA GLY A 269 21.80 -5.52 13.13
C GLY A 269 20.87 -5.88 14.29
N ASN A 270 19.76 -6.58 14.00
CA ASN A 270 18.79 -7.12 14.95
C ASN A 270 18.35 -6.10 16.02
N TRP A 271 17.41 -5.22 15.66
CA TRP A 271 16.81 -4.30 16.63
C TRP A 271 16.27 -5.09 17.84
N THR A 272 16.54 -4.62 19.06
CA THR A 272 16.15 -5.33 20.28
C THR A 272 15.22 -4.50 21.16
N GLY A 273 14.01 -5.02 21.41
CA GLY A 273 13.06 -4.48 22.39
C GLY A 273 13.15 -5.28 23.70
N LEU A 274 13.45 -4.61 24.82
CA LEU A 274 13.55 -5.29 26.11
C LEU A 274 12.19 -5.48 26.76
N PHE A 275 11.98 -6.60 27.45
CA PHE A 275 10.78 -6.83 28.25
C PHE A 275 11.05 -7.53 29.59
N LYS A 276 10.04 -7.56 30.46
CA LYS A 276 9.96 -8.43 31.63
C LYS A 276 8.89 -9.49 31.36
N GLN A 277 9.18 -10.75 31.70
CA GLN A 277 8.24 -11.84 31.48
C GLN A 277 6.88 -11.54 32.12
N GLY A 278 5.81 -11.77 31.37
CA GLY A 278 4.42 -11.57 31.77
C GLY A 278 3.93 -10.12 31.73
N GLU A 279 4.77 -9.13 31.37
CA GLU A 279 4.30 -7.75 31.20
C GLU A 279 3.57 -7.56 29.87
N LYS A 280 2.67 -6.57 29.80
CA LYS A 280 2.04 -6.17 28.54
C LYS A 280 2.95 -5.22 27.79
N VAL A 281 3.40 -5.64 26.62
CA VAL A 281 4.18 -4.82 25.70
C VAL A 281 3.29 -4.43 24.53
N ARG A 282 3.14 -3.12 24.29
CA ARG A 282 2.50 -2.59 23.09
C ARG A 282 3.56 -2.33 22.03
N LEU A 283 3.37 -2.92 20.87
CA LEU A 283 4.16 -2.70 19.66
C LEU A 283 3.33 -1.87 18.69
N ARG A 284 3.80 -0.68 18.39
CA ARG A 284 3.17 0.28 17.47
C ARG A 284 3.81 0.13 16.10
N PHE A 285 3.22 -0.72 15.27
CA PHE A 285 3.72 -0.98 13.93
C PHE A 285 3.34 0.16 12.99
N VAL A 286 4.35 0.67 12.29
CA VAL A 286 4.22 1.70 11.26
C VAL A 286 4.87 1.17 10.00
N ASN A 287 4.11 1.00 8.91
CA ASN A 287 4.72 0.72 7.62
C ASN A 287 5.06 2.03 6.92
N GLY A 288 6.29 2.49 7.13
CA GLY A 288 6.87 3.65 6.44
C GLY A 288 7.75 3.25 5.26
N ALA A 289 7.52 2.07 4.69
CA ALA A 289 8.18 1.64 3.47
C ALA A 289 7.56 2.33 2.26
N SER A 290 8.36 2.51 1.23
CA SER A 290 7.94 3.18 0.01
C SER A 290 7.11 2.28 -0.91
N ASN A 291 7.38 0.97 -0.96
CA ASN A 291 6.68 0.04 -1.85
C ASN A 291 6.40 -1.34 -1.22
N THR A 292 6.87 -1.60 -0.01
CA THR A 292 6.83 -2.97 0.56
C THR A 292 5.62 -3.20 1.47
N PHE A 293 4.79 -4.20 1.10
CA PHE A 293 3.87 -4.84 2.03
C PHE A 293 4.60 -5.85 2.91
N TYR A 294 4.31 -5.84 4.21
CA TYR A 294 4.90 -6.78 5.16
C TYR A 294 3.85 -7.70 5.77
N ASP A 295 4.23 -8.97 5.92
CA ASP A 295 3.54 -9.97 6.71
C ASP A 295 4.27 -10.13 8.04
N VAL A 296 3.64 -9.68 9.11
CA VAL A 296 4.22 -9.61 10.45
C VAL A 296 3.71 -10.75 11.30
N ARG A 297 4.65 -11.48 11.93
CA ARG A 297 4.36 -12.49 12.94
C ARG A 297 5.44 -12.51 14.03
N ILE A 298 5.06 -12.99 15.21
CA ILE A 298 5.98 -13.29 16.30
C ILE A 298 5.76 -14.76 16.68
N PRO A 299 6.57 -15.70 16.17
CA PRO A 299 6.34 -17.13 16.41
C PRO A 299 6.26 -17.46 17.89
N GLY A 300 5.17 -18.11 18.30
CA GLY A 300 4.91 -18.48 19.69
C GLY A 300 4.36 -17.34 20.57
N LEU A 301 4.06 -16.17 20.01
CA LEU A 301 3.49 -15.04 20.74
C LEU A 301 2.30 -14.43 19.98
N PRO A 302 1.05 -14.64 20.44
CA PRO A 302 -0.13 -14.09 19.77
C PRO A 302 -0.17 -12.56 19.85
N LEU A 303 -0.72 -11.93 18.82
CA LEU A 303 -0.81 -10.49 18.63
C LEU A 303 -2.24 -10.03 18.91
N THR A 304 -2.46 -9.23 19.94
CA THR A 304 -3.78 -8.63 20.18
C THR A 304 -3.82 -7.24 19.57
N VAL A 305 -4.42 -7.10 18.40
CA VAL A 305 -4.61 -5.81 17.71
C VAL A 305 -5.62 -4.99 18.50
N VAL A 306 -5.22 -3.77 18.88
CA VAL A 306 -6.04 -2.84 19.67
C VAL A 306 -6.26 -1.50 18.98
N GLN A 307 -5.48 -1.19 17.95
CA GLN A 307 -5.63 0.03 17.15
C GLN A 307 -5.27 -0.25 15.69
N THR A 308 -5.96 0.40 14.76
CA THR A 308 -5.63 0.48 13.33
C THR A 308 -5.69 1.94 12.89
N ASP A 309 -4.68 2.45 12.18
CA ASP A 309 -4.69 3.82 11.64
C ASP A 309 -4.99 4.91 12.69
N GLY A 310 -4.44 4.74 13.89
CA GLY A 310 -4.69 5.61 15.04
C GLY A 310 -6.09 5.51 15.67
N GLN A 311 -6.94 4.60 15.20
CA GLN A 311 -8.29 4.37 15.73
C GLN A 311 -8.34 3.12 16.60
N ASP A 312 -8.81 3.28 17.83
CA ASP A 312 -9.05 2.16 18.74
C ASP A 312 -10.07 1.18 18.14
N VAL A 313 -9.77 -0.12 18.21
CA VAL A 313 -10.67 -1.20 17.78
C VAL A 313 -11.01 -2.13 18.94
N GLU A 314 -12.11 -2.87 18.78
CA GLU A 314 -12.40 -4.01 19.65
C GLU A 314 -11.21 -4.98 19.57
N PRO A 315 -10.59 -5.36 20.71
CA PRO A 315 -9.39 -6.17 20.68
C PRO A 315 -9.58 -7.49 19.94
N VAL A 316 -8.73 -7.74 18.95
CA VAL A 316 -8.75 -8.98 18.18
C VAL A 316 -7.39 -9.66 18.23
N THR A 317 -7.37 -10.91 18.69
CA THR A 317 -6.15 -11.71 18.78
C THR A 317 -5.94 -12.53 17.52
N VAL A 318 -4.78 -12.36 16.90
CA VAL A 318 -4.32 -13.03 15.67
C VAL A 318 -2.88 -13.52 15.84
N ASP A 319 -2.39 -14.29 14.88
CA ASP A 319 -1.03 -14.82 14.87
C ASP A 319 -0.15 -14.13 13.81
N GLU A 320 -0.77 -13.57 12.78
CA GLU A 320 -0.09 -12.90 11.67
C GLU A 320 -0.99 -11.79 11.09
N PHE A 321 -0.41 -10.70 10.59
CA PHE A 321 -1.15 -9.69 9.86
C PHE A 321 -0.34 -9.15 8.69
N ARG A 322 -1.03 -8.75 7.62
CA ARG A 322 -0.45 -8.04 6.47
C ARG A 322 -0.81 -6.57 6.53
N PHE A 323 0.14 -5.70 6.18
CA PHE A 323 -0.10 -4.28 6.08
C PHE A 323 0.84 -3.62 5.06
N GLY A 324 0.28 -2.70 4.28
CA GLY A 324 0.96 -1.96 3.23
C GLY A 324 1.50 -0.60 3.69
N PRO A 325 2.29 0.06 2.84
CA PRO A 325 2.73 1.43 3.04
C PRO A 325 1.61 2.35 3.52
N GLY A 326 1.87 3.09 4.59
CA GLY A 326 0.93 4.03 5.19
C GLY A 326 -0.13 3.44 6.11
N GLU A 327 -0.17 2.13 6.34
CA GLU A 327 -1.00 1.52 7.38
C GLU A 327 -0.27 1.50 8.73
N THR A 328 -1.03 1.58 9.83
CA THR A 328 -0.50 1.38 11.19
C THR A 328 -1.35 0.40 11.99
N TYR A 329 -0.70 -0.39 12.84
CA TYR A 329 -1.37 -1.27 13.79
C TYR A 329 -0.68 -1.21 15.15
N ASP A 330 -1.44 -1.01 16.22
CA ASP A 330 -0.93 -1.24 17.57
C ASP A 330 -1.40 -2.60 18.04
N VAL A 331 -0.44 -3.43 18.45
CA VAL A 331 -0.70 -4.75 19.01
C VAL A 331 -0.15 -4.85 20.43
N VAL A 332 -0.90 -5.48 21.32
CA VAL A 332 -0.46 -5.83 22.67
C VAL A 332 -0.06 -7.30 22.69
N VAL A 333 1.12 -7.56 23.24
CA VAL A 333 1.66 -8.90 23.45
C VAL A 333 2.06 -9.09 24.91
N SER A 334 2.02 -10.34 25.37
CA SER A 334 2.41 -10.73 26.73
C SER A 334 3.49 -11.81 26.66
N PRO A 335 4.78 -11.44 26.48
CA PRO A 335 5.86 -12.40 26.31
C PRO A 335 6.17 -13.15 27.61
N GLU A 336 6.29 -14.48 27.53
CA GLU A 336 6.57 -15.37 28.67
C GLU A 336 7.95 -16.03 28.59
N GLU A 337 8.43 -16.31 27.38
CA GLU A 337 9.76 -16.88 27.13
C GLU A 337 10.87 -15.82 27.25
N ASP A 338 12.14 -16.23 27.14
CA ASP A 338 13.29 -15.32 27.26
C ASP A 338 13.46 -14.39 26.05
N ALA A 339 13.07 -14.84 24.85
CA ALA A 339 13.20 -14.08 23.62
C ALA A 339 12.21 -14.53 22.54
N TYR A 340 11.78 -13.58 21.71
CA TYR A 340 10.92 -13.79 20.55
C TYR A 340 11.42 -12.99 19.36
N THR A 341 11.33 -13.55 18.15
CA THR A 341 11.66 -12.82 16.91
C THR A 341 10.43 -12.09 16.40
N ILE A 342 10.50 -10.76 16.25
CA ILE A 342 9.57 -10.03 15.40
C ILE A 342 10.03 -10.23 13.97
N PHE A 343 9.20 -10.88 13.16
CA PHE A 343 9.51 -11.22 11.78
C PHE A 343 8.53 -10.53 10.84
N ALA A 344 9.05 -9.72 9.92
CA ALA A 344 8.26 -8.98 8.93
C ALA A 344 8.75 -9.34 7.53
N GLN A 345 8.04 -10.26 6.87
CA GLN A 345 8.40 -10.76 5.54
C GLN A 345 7.75 -9.93 4.44
N SER A 346 8.46 -9.67 3.34
CA SER A 346 7.84 -9.02 2.17
C SER A 346 6.77 -9.92 1.53
N MET A 347 5.70 -9.32 1.00
CA MET A 347 4.57 -10.03 0.36
C MET A 347 5.02 -10.98 -0.77
N ASP A 348 6.03 -10.57 -1.55
CA ASP A 348 6.62 -11.35 -2.66
C ASP A 348 7.54 -12.50 -2.19
N ARG A 349 7.70 -12.66 -0.87
CA ARG A 349 8.52 -13.69 -0.21
C ARG A 349 10.02 -13.61 -0.49
N SER A 350 10.52 -12.52 -1.06
CA SER A 350 11.94 -12.39 -1.44
C SER A 350 12.86 -12.07 -0.25
N GLY A 351 12.36 -11.42 0.81
CA GLY A 351 13.17 -11.12 1.99
C GLY A 351 12.34 -10.70 3.22
N TYR A 352 13.01 -10.20 4.24
CA TYR A 352 12.38 -9.82 5.51
C TYR A 352 13.16 -8.73 6.26
N ALA A 353 12.45 -8.01 7.13
CA ALA A 353 13.03 -7.31 8.29
C ALA A 353 12.84 -8.16 9.55
N SER A 354 13.77 -8.07 10.51
CA SER A 354 13.65 -8.78 11.79
C SER A 354 14.24 -8.00 12.95
N GLY A 355 13.64 -8.20 14.11
CA GLY A 355 14.16 -7.76 15.41
C GLY A 355 13.83 -8.79 16.49
N THR A 356 14.33 -8.56 17.70
CA THR A 356 14.14 -9.45 18.84
C THR A 356 13.47 -8.71 20.00
N LEU A 357 12.39 -9.28 20.53
CA LEU A 357 11.97 -8.99 21.90
C LEU A 357 12.74 -9.90 22.84
N SER A 358 13.34 -9.37 23.91
CA SER A 358 14.06 -10.22 24.87
C SER A 358 14.10 -9.66 26.30
N VAL A 359 14.36 -10.53 27.27
CA VAL A 359 14.53 -10.12 28.68
C VAL A 359 15.82 -9.36 28.96
N ARG A 360 16.81 -9.44 28.08
CA ARG A 360 18.11 -8.74 28.18
C ARG A 360 18.76 -8.59 26.81
N SER A 361 19.56 -7.54 26.65
CA SER A 361 20.27 -7.24 25.40
C SER A 361 21.19 -8.40 24.97
N GLY A 362 21.29 -8.62 23.66
CA GLY A 362 22.13 -9.65 23.06
C GLY A 362 21.53 -11.06 23.02
N LEU A 363 20.37 -11.29 23.65
CA LEU A 363 19.59 -12.50 23.40
C LEU A 363 18.92 -12.43 22.03
N THR A 364 18.87 -13.57 21.34
CA THR A 364 18.25 -13.72 20.02
C THR A 364 17.39 -14.97 20.01
N ALA A 365 16.22 -14.91 19.39
CA ALA A 365 15.42 -16.08 19.07
C ALA A 365 15.71 -16.56 17.63
N ILE A 366 15.21 -17.74 17.27
CA ILE A 366 15.37 -18.27 15.92
C ILE A 366 14.64 -17.36 14.94
N VAL A 367 15.33 -16.95 13.88
CA VAL A 367 14.71 -16.23 12.75
C VAL A 367 14.00 -17.26 11.86
N PRO A 368 12.68 -17.10 11.61
CA PRO A 368 11.95 -17.97 10.70
C PRO A 368 12.57 -18.07 9.31
N ALA A 369 12.36 -19.21 8.64
CA ALA A 369 12.61 -19.31 7.22
C ALA A 369 11.59 -18.48 6.43
N LEU A 370 12.01 -18.00 5.24
CA LEU A 370 11.10 -17.40 4.27
C LEU A 370 10.08 -18.46 3.81
N ASP A 371 8.81 -18.08 3.79
CA ASP A 371 7.77 -18.87 3.11
C ASP A 371 8.05 -18.97 1.60
N PRO A 372 7.63 -20.05 0.91
CA PRO A 372 7.81 -20.18 -0.53
C PRO A 372 6.97 -19.15 -1.30
N PRO A 373 7.46 -18.63 -2.46
CA PRO A 373 6.68 -17.75 -3.33
C PRO A 373 5.32 -18.33 -3.69
N GLN A 374 4.30 -17.47 -3.77
CA GLN A 374 2.93 -17.86 -4.07
C GLN A 374 2.44 -17.11 -5.32
N PRO A 375 1.93 -17.82 -6.34
CA PRO A 375 1.40 -17.17 -7.53
C PRO A 375 0.01 -16.58 -7.28
N LEU A 376 -0.34 -15.56 -8.05
CA LEU A 376 -1.71 -15.07 -8.18
C LEU A 376 -2.61 -16.17 -8.76
N THR A 377 -3.84 -16.24 -8.25
CA THR A 377 -4.87 -17.20 -8.69
C THR A 377 -5.85 -16.52 -9.63
N MET A 378 -6.69 -17.31 -10.31
CA MET A 378 -7.76 -16.75 -11.15
C MET A 378 -8.77 -15.91 -10.37
N ALA A 379 -8.98 -16.20 -9.08
CA ALA A 379 -9.85 -15.39 -8.21
C ALA A 379 -9.25 -14.00 -7.92
N ASP A 380 -7.92 -13.91 -7.90
CA ASP A 380 -7.20 -12.63 -7.80
C ASP A 380 -7.31 -11.81 -9.09
N MET A 381 -7.67 -12.42 -10.22
CA MET A 381 -7.72 -11.76 -11.53
C MET A 381 -9.13 -11.41 -11.98
N MET A 382 -10.05 -12.36 -11.86
CA MET A 382 -11.39 -12.23 -12.43
C MET A 382 -12.46 -12.02 -11.34
N GLY A 383 -12.04 -12.03 -10.07
CA GLY A 383 -12.91 -11.85 -8.92
C GLY A 383 -13.81 -13.06 -8.65
N GLN A 384 -15.09 -12.81 -8.36
CA GLN A 384 -16.09 -13.84 -8.09
C GLN A 384 -16.41 -14.65 -9.34
N MET A 385 -15.99 -15.91 -9.35
CA MET A 385 -16.42 -16.89 -10.34
C MET A 385 -17.82 -17.37 -9.94
N ASN A 386 -18.88 -16.70 -10.40
CA ASN A 386 -20.27 -17.09 -10.14
C ASN A 386 -20.48 -18.59 -10.46
N GLY A 387 -20.67 -19.42 -9.41
CA GLY A 387 -21.03 -20.84 -9.53
C GLY A 387 -20.00 -21.86 -9.04
N MET A 388 -18.88 -21.48 -8.41
CA MET A 388 -17.90 -22.45 -7.89
C MET A 388 -17.75 -22.35 -6.37
N ASN A 389 -18.35 -23.30 -5.66
CA ASN A 389 -18.24 -23.46 -4.21
C ASN A 389 -16.77 -23.76 -3.83
N HIS A 390 -16.20 -23.01 -2.88
CA HIS A 390 -14.80 -23.07 -2.42
C HIS A 390 -14.43 -24.33 -1.60
N SER A 391 -15.03 -25.48 -1.91
CA SER A 391 -14.74 -26.75 -1.22
C SER A 391 -14.20 -27.78 -2.22
N GLY A 392 -12.98 -27.59 -2.69
CA GLY A 392 -12.32 -28.59 -3.53
C GLY A 392 -11.01 -28.12 -4.13
N HIS A 393 -9.89 -28.42 -3.46
CA HIS A 393 -8.61 -28.53 -4.15
C HIS A 393 -8.72 -29.64 -5.20
N GLY A 394 -8.68 -29.26 -6.46
CA GLY A 394 -8.70 -30.21 -7.57
C GLY A 394 -8.81 -29.49 -8.89
N SER A 395 -7.74 -29.56 -9.68
CA SER A 395 -7.74 -29.30 -11.11
C SER A 395 -8.97 -29.92 -11.78
N MET A 396 -9.77 -29.10 -12.46
CA MET A 396 -10.84 -29.59 -13.34
C MET A 396 -10.87 -28.80 -14.66
N PRO A 397 -11.34 -29.43 -15.76
CA PRO A 397 -11.03 -29.03 -17.12
C PRO A 397 -12.01 -27.99 -17.66
N MET A 398 -11.48 -26.94 -18.30
CA MET A 398 -12.24 -25.94 -19.06
C MET A 398 -12.69 -26.51 -20.40
N GLY A 399 -13.63 -27.44 -20.36
CA GLY A 399 -14.27 -28.04 -21.53
C GLY A 399 -15.73 -27.63 -21.67
N GLN A 400 -16.07 -26.35 -21.47
CA GLN A 400 -17.42 -25.83 -21.73
C GLN A 400 -17.48 -24.28 -21.72
N MET A 401 -16.68 -23.64 -22.59
CA MET A 401 -16.98 -22.26 -23.03
C MET A 401 -17.40 -22.33 -24.50
N LYS A 402 -18.70 -22.55 -24.73
CA LYS A 402 -19.32 -22.46 -26.05
C LYS A 402 -20.07 -21.13 -26.10
N GLY A 403 -19.45 -20.08 -26.61
CA GLY A 403 -20.14 -18.80 -26.79
C GLY A 403 -19.27 -17.56 -26.84
N MET A 404 -18.16 -17.55 -27.56
CA MET A 404 -17.61 -16.31 -28.13
C MET A 404 -17.08 -16.63 -29.53
N SER A 405 -17.90 -16.39 -30.53
CA SER A 405 -17.48 -16.45 -31.93
C SER A 405 -16.54 -15.27 -32.20
N HIS A 406 -15.29 -15.58 -32.48
CA HIS A 406 -14.43 -14.74 -33.30
C HIS A 406 -15.06 -14.63 -34.68
N ASP A 407 -15.29 -13.41 -35.17
CA ASP A 407 -15.01 -13.05 -36.57
C ASP A 407 -15.27 -11.55 -36.80
N SER A 408 -14.18 -10.79 -36.96
CA SER A 408 -14.15 -9.62 -37.85
C SER A 408 -12.70 -9.23 -38.14
N MET A 409 -12.16 -9.84 -39.18
CA MET A 409 -11.07 -9.27 -39.98
C MET A 409 -11.68 -8.90 -41.34
N PRO A 410 -11.48 -7.68 -41.87
CA PRO A 410 -11.94 -7.34 -43.20
C PRO A 410 -10.94 -7.90 -44.22
N MET A 411 -11.44 -8.65 -45.20
CA MET A 411 -10.69 -8.98 -46.42
C MET A 411 -11.47 -8.41 -47.61
N ASP A 412 -10.75 -7.59 -48.37
CA ASP A 412 -11.16 -6.96 -49.62
C ASP A 412 -11.62 -7.97 -50.69
N GLY A 413 -12.61 -7.52 -51.46
CA GLY A 413 -12.73 -7.83 -52.89
C GLY A 413 -13.33 -9.18 -53.25
N MET A 414 -14.62 -9.18 -53.61
CA MET A 414 -15.12 -9.95 -54.76
C MET A 414 -16.50 -9.43 -55.19
N ASN A 415 -16.56 -9.04 -56.45
CA ASN A 415 -17.69 -8.54 -57.21
C ASN A 415 -18.66 -9.69 -57.54
N HIS A 416 -19.97 -9.50 -57.37
CA HIS A 416 -20.98 -10.35 -58.01
C HIS A 416 -22.19 -9.52 -58.45
N ASP A 417 -22.20 -9.30 -59.77
CA ASP A 417 -23.34 -8.88 -60.56
C ASP A 417 -24.56 -9.80 -60.40
N GLY A 418 -25.72 -9.16 -60.43
CA GLY A 418 -26.96 -9.73 -60.98
C GLY A 418 -27.78 -10.57 -60.00
N MET A 419 -28.93 -10.03 -59.59
CA MET A 419 -30.24 -10.69 -59.68
C MET A 419 -31.32 -9.63 -59.40
N SER A 420 -32.11 -9.34 -60.44
CA SER A 420 -33.27 -8.46 -60.42
C SER A 420 -34.42 -9.06 -59.62
N MET A 421 -35.14 -8.23 -58.86
CA MET A 421 -36.53 -8.49 -58.45
C MET A 421 -37.36 -7.26 -58.80
N ASN A 422 -38.45 -7.52 -59.50
CA ASN A 422 -39.30 -6.56 -60.21
C ASN A 422 -40.29 -5.87 -59.25
N HIS A 423 -40.59 -4.61 -59.52
CA HIS A 423 -41.63 -3.82 -58.84
C HIS A 423 -42.95 -3.90 -59.62
N ASP A 424 -44.04 -4.18 -58.92
CA ASP A 424 -45.41 -3.74 -59.20
C ASP A 424 -46.02 -3.54 -57.79
N GLY A 425 -46.56 -2.41 -57.35
CA GLY A 425 -47.19 -1.27 -58.00
C GLY A 425 -48.38 -0.95 -57.09
N MET A 426 -48.46 0.27 -56.53
CA MET A 426 -49.67 0.97 -56.04
C MET A 426 -49.25 2.33 -55.45
N SER A 427 -49.52 3.40 -56.20
CA SER A 427 -49.51 4.78 -55.74
C SER A 427 -50.86 5.14 -55.13
N MET A 428 -50.90 6.00 -54.10
CA MET A 428 -51.88 7.09 -53.98
C MET A 428 -51.32 8.22 -53.10
N ASN A 429 -51.86 9.41 -53.34
CA ASN A 429 -51.23 10.73 -53.28
C ASN A 429 -51.24 11.43 -51.89
N HIS A 430 -50.42 12.47 -51.82
CA HIS A 430 -50.26 13.45 -50.74
C HIS A 430 -51.47 14.37 -50.51
N ASP A 431 -51.68 14.73 -49.24
CA ASP A 431 -52.07 16.07 -48.73
C ASP A 431 -51.56 16.09 -47.27
N GLY A 432 -50.57 16.89 -46.85
CA GLY A 432 -50.61 18.34 -46.80
C GLY A 432 -50.89 18.79 -45.37
N MET A 433 -49.87 18.82 -44.49
CA MET A 433 -49.85 19.63 -43.24
C MET A 433 -48.42 19.91 -42.79
N THR A 434 -48.00 21.15 -43.03
CA THR A 434 -46.86 21.83 -42.42
C THR A 434 -47.15 22.13 -40.95
N MET A 435 -46.27 21.73 -40.03
CA MET A 435 -46.27 22.19 -38.64
C MET A 435 -44.91 22.82 -38.32
N ASN A 436 -44.99 24.06 -37.85
CA ASN A 436 -43.89 24.96 -37.50
C ASN A 436 -42.93 24.37 -36.46
N HIS A 437 -41.63 24.54 -36.69
CA HIS A 437 -40.60 24.48 -35.65
C HIS A 437 -40.48 25.86 -35.01
N ASP A 438 -41.10 26.06 -33.84
CA ASP A 438 -40.77 27.18 -32.97
C ASP A 438 -41.03 26.81 -31.49
N GLY A 439 -39.98 26.91 -30.68
CA GLY A 439 -40.06 27.23 -29.25
C GLY A 439 -40.33 26.08 -28.26
N MET A 440 -39.30 25.33 -27.88
CA MET A 440 -39.20 24.71 -26.54
C MET A 440 -37.75 24.81 -26.06
N SER A 441 -37.45 25.85 -25.28
CA SER A 441 -36.23 25.94 -24.50
C SER A 441 -36.34 24.97 -23.32
N MET A 442 -35.53 23.92 -23.30
CA MET A 442 -35.34 23.06 -22.13
C MET A 442 -34.44 23.78 -21.13
N ASN A 443 -35.04 24.39 -20.10
CA ASN A 443 -34.34 24.82 -18.90
C ASN A 443 -33.89 23.57 -18.13
N HIS A 444 -32.58 23.35 -18.01
CA HIS A 444 -31.97 22.31 -17.19
C HIS A 444 -31.75 22.79 -15.75
N ASP A 445 -32.78 23.35 -15.12
CA ASP A 445 -32.74 23.71 -13.69
C ASP A 445 -33.63 22.74 -12.90
N GLY A 446 -33.00 21.95 -12.04
CA GLY A 446 -33.64 21.41 -10.84
C GLY A 446 -34.56 20.21 -11.00
N MET A 447 -34.09 19.12 -11.61
CA MET A 447 -34.67 17.79 -11.31
C MET A 447 -33.91 17.18 -10.12
N THR A 448 -34.31 17.56 -8.90
CA THR A 448 -33.99 16.77 -7.70
C THR A 448 -34.74 15.45 -7.80
N MET A 449 -34.08 14.44 -8.37
CA MET A 449 -34.50 13.05 -8.24
C MET A 449 -34.35 12.69 -6.77
N ASN A 450 -35.46 12.74 -6.04
CA ASN A 450 -35.56 12.14 -4.71
C ASN A 450 -35.56 10.61 -4.93
N HIS A 451 -34.38 10.06 -5.27
CA HIS A 451 -34.16 8.64 -5.22
C HIS A 451 -34.29 8.24 -3.76
N ASP A 452 -35.27 7.36 -3.53
CA ASP A 452 -35.57 6.70 -2.27
C ASP A 452 -34.28 6.56 -1.44
N SER A 453 -34.14 7.28 -0.32
CA SER A 453 -32.91 7.28 0.49
C SER A 453 -32.51 5.88 0.96
N ARG A 454 -33.43 4.90 0.85
CA ARG A 454 -33.18 3.47 1.00
C ARG A 454 -32.26 2.86 -0.07
N ALA A 455 -32.20 3.40 -1.28
CA ALA A 455 -31.38 2.89 -2.37
C ALA A 455 -29.88 3.03 -2.09
N LEU A 456 -29.49 4.07 -1.33
CA LEU A 456 -28.10 4.32 -0.94
C LEU A 456 -27.73 3.72 0.43
N ALA A 457 -28.65 2.98 1.06
CA ALA A 457 -28.38 2.29 2.32
C ALA A 457 -27.33 1.18 2.16
N LYS A 458 -27.15 0.65 0.95
CA LYS A 458 -26.13 -0.34 0.61
C LYS A 458 -25.28 0.15 -0.57
N PRO A 459 -24.01 -0.25 -0.67
CA PRO A 459 -23.18 0.05 -1.84
C PRO A 459 -23.82 -0.50 -3.12
N SER A 460 -23.80 0.27 -4.21
CA SER A 460 -24.14 -0.24 -5.55
C SER A 460 -23.33 -1.50 -5.86
N GLN A 461 -23.97 -2.50 -6.45
CA GLN A 461 -23.33 -3.75 -6.91
C GLN A 461 -23.07 -3.74 -8.43
N THR A 462 -23.46 -2.68 -9.12
CA THR A 462 -23.23 -2.54 -10.56
C THR A 462 -21.82 -2.01 -10.79
N VAL A 463 -21.02 -2.77 -11.52
CA VAL A 463 -19.70 -2.35 -12.01
C VAL A 463 -19.84 -1.46 -13.23
N ARG A 464 -19.10 -0.35 -13.27
CA ARG A 464 -19.17 0.63 -14.37
C ARG A 464 -17.79 1.08 -14.82
N HIS A 465 -17.32 0.46 -15.90
CA HIS A 465 -16.07 0.87 -16.55
C HIS A 465 -16.22 2.19 -17.31
N ALA A 466 -15.37 3.17 -17.00
CA ALA A 466 -15.28 4.41 -17.74
C ALA A 466 -14.75 4.17 -19.17
N ARG A 467 -15.14 5.03 -20.13
CA ARG A 467 -14.68 4.91 -21.53
C ARG A 467 -13.16 4.98 -21.67
N THR A 468 -12.50 5.71 -20.77
CA THR A 468 -11.06 5.89 -20.72
C THR A 468 -10.31 4.61 -20.35
N GLU A 469 -10.96 3.66 -19.68
CA GLU A 469 -10.39 2.36 -19.31
C GLU A 469 -10.24 1.40 -20.50
N TYR A 470 -10.81 1.71 -21.65
CA TYR A 470 -10.62 0.95 -22.89
C TYR A 470 -9.38 1.42 -23.68
N GLY A 471 -8.62 2.36 -23.10
CA GLY A 471 -7.36 2.85 -23.65
C GLY A 471 -6.17 1.93 -23.35
N PRO A 472 -4.99 2.26 -23.90
CA PRO A 472 -3.78 1.45 -23.74
C PRO A 472 -3.15 1.53 -22.34
N GLY A 473 -3.66 2.40 -21.44
CA GLY A 473 -3.20 2.53 -20.06
C GLY A 473 -3.79 1.50 -19.10
N THR A 474 -4.67 0.61 -19.58
CA THR A 474 -5.41 -0.35 -18.77
C THR A 474 -5.31 -1.75 -19.38
N ASP A 475 -4.65 -2.67 -18.69
CA ASP A 475 -4.47 -4.06 -19.16
C ASP A 475 -5.68 -4.96 -18.85
N MET A 476 -6.39 -4.67 -17.76
CA MET A 476 -7.50 -5.49 -17.27
C MET A 476 -8.65 -4.60 -16.78
N ARG A 477 -9.87 -5.16 -16.86
CA ARG A 477 -11.10 -4.67 -16.28
C ARG A 477 -11.84 -5.85 -15.65
N VAL A 478 -12.27 -5.73 -14.39
CA VAL A 478 -12.89 -6.83 -13.64
C VAL A 478 -14.41 -6.66 -13.63
N ASP A 479 -15.13 -7.46 -14.42
CA ASP A 479 -16.60 -7.37 -14.50
C ASP A 479 -17.32 -7.98 -13.28
N SER A 480 -16.65 -8.80 -12.48
CA SER A 480 -17.24 -9.53 -11.35
C SER A 480 -16.32 -9.51 -10.13
N PRO A 481 -16.05 -8.34 -9.54
CA PRO A 481 -15.10 -8.23 -8.44
C PRO A 481 -15.63 -8.88 -7.16
N ARG A 482 -14.71 -9.25 -6.27
CA ARG A 482 -15.03 -9.71 -4.92
C ARG A 482 -15.30 -8.53 -4.01
N THR A 483 -16.35 -8.63 -3.19
CA THR A 483 -16.75 -7.62 -2.20
C THR A 483 -16.36 -8.00 -0.77
N ASN A 484 -15.77 -9.18 -0.59
CA ASN A 484 -15.52 -9.75 0.72
C ASN A 484 -14.33 -9.05 1.42
N LEU A 485 -14.42 -8.93 2.74
CA LEU A 485 -13.42 -8.29 3.62
C LEU A 485 -12.66 -9.30 4.51
N ASP A 486 -13.05 -10.57 4.44
CA ASP A 486 -12.54 -11.72 5.21
C ASP A 486 -11.42 -12.50 4.49
N ASP A 487 -10.84 -11.92 3.43
CA ASP A 487 -9.71 -12.51 2.70
C ASP A 487 -8.37 -11.90 3.17
N PRO A 488 -7.45 -12.70 3.73
CA PRO A 488 -6.14 -12.20 4.16
C PRO A 488 -5.20 -11.87 2.98
N GLY A 489 -5.57 -12.26 1.76
CA GLY A 489 -4.84 -11.97 0.53
C GLY A 489 -3.84 -13.05 0.13
N VAL A 490 -3.22 -12.85 -1.05
CA VAL A 490 -2.34 -13.83 -1.69
C VAL A 490 -1.19 -14.27 -0.78
N GLY A 491 -1.01 -15.59 -0.70
CA GLY A 491 0.02 -16.22 0.11
C GLY A 491 -0.20 -16.20 1.63
N LEU A 492 -1.38 -15.77 2.10
CA LEU A 492 -1.84 -15.90 3.49
C LEU A 492 -3.10 -16.77 3.63
N ARG A 493 -3.66 -17.21 2.51
CA ARG A 493 -4.75 -18.20 2.46
C ARG A 493 -4.19 -19.59 2.75
N ASP A 494 -4.99 -20.41 3.43
CA ASP A 494 -4.75 -21.84 3.61
C ASP A 494 -3.38 -22.23 4.19
N LEU A 495 -2.78 -21.36 5.02
CA LEU A 495 -1.45 -21.56 5.59
C LEU A 495 -1.36 -22.83 6.46
N SER A 496 -2.42 -23.16 7.21
CA SER A 496 -2.47 -24.38 8.01
C SER A 496 -2.62 -25.63 7.14
N GLN A 497 -3.44 -25.57 6.09
CA GLN A 497 -3.70 -26.68 5.16
C GLN A 497 -2.46 -27.01 4.33
N SER A 498 -1.68 -26.00 3.96
CA SER A 498 -0.40 -26.16 3.27
C SER A 498 0.76 -26.61 4.17
N GLY A 499 0.55 -26.68 5.50
CA GLY A 499 1.56 -27.06 6.47
C GLY A 499 2.60 -25.98 6.76
N LEU A 500 2.41 -24.75 6.26
CA LEU A 500 3.28 -23.60 6.54
C LEU A 500 3.07 -23.01 7.94
N ARG A 501 1.91 -23.28 8.54
CA ARG A 501 1.52 -22.82 9.89
C ARG A 501 0.80 -23.94 10.67
N PRO A 502 0.78 -23.90 12.01
CA PRO A 502 0.01 -24.85 12.81
C PRO A 502 -1.50 -24.74 12.56
N PRO A 503 -2.30 -25.78 12.85
CA PRO A 503 -3.77 -25.70 12.80
C PRO A 503 -4.32 -24.57 13.67
N GLY A 504 -5.28 -23.82 13.12
CA GLY A 504 -5.92 -22.71 13.83
C GLY A 504 -5.15 -21.39 13.81
N HIS A 505 -4.08 -21.28 13.00
CA HIS A 505 -3.36 -20.02 12.77
C HIS A 505 -4.31 -18.96 12.19
N ARG A 506 -4.40 -17.80 12.84
CA ARG A 506 -5.29 -16.71 12.46
C ARG A 506 -4.52 -15.57 11.82
N VAL A 507 -4.96 -15.18 10.63
CA VAL A 507 -4.46 -13.99 9.93
C VAL A 507 -5.48 -12.87 10.06
N LEU A 508 -5.03 -11.66 10.38
CA LEU A 508 -5.91 -10.48 10.43
C LEU A 508 -6.50 -10.17 9.04
N THR A 509 -7.80 -9.94 9.01
CA THR A 509 -8.56 -9.50 7.84
C THR A 509 -9.32 -8.21 8.16
N LEU A 510 -9.83 -7.50 7.15
CA LEU A 510 -10.49 -6.21 7.36
C LEU A 510 -11.82 -6.35 8.10
N ASP A 511 -12.55 -7.45 7.90
CA ASP A 511 -13.82 -7.74 8.58
C ASP A 511 -13.67 -7.98 10.10
N MET A 512 -12.47 -8.33 10.56
CA MET A 512 -12.15 -8.53 11.97
C MET A 512 -11.93 -7.22 12.74
N LEU A 513 -11.80 -6.09 12.03
CA LEU A 513 -11.56 -4.78 12.63
C LEU A 513 -12.90 -4.09 12.93
N HIS A 514 -13.11 -3.73 14.19
CA HIS A 514 -14.31 -2.99 14.62
C HIS A 514 -13.92 -1.76 15.42
N THR A 515 -14.06 -0.56 14.84
CA THR A 515 -13.71 0.68 15.55
C THR A 515 -14.67 0.94 16.71
N ILE A 516 -14.09 1.18 17.89
CA ILE A 516 -14.87 1.48 19.10
C ILE A 516 -15.55 2.85 18.95
N GLY A 517 -16.85 2.89 19.24
CA GLY A 517 -17.69 4.08 19.11
C GLY A 517 -18.51 4.14 17.84
N GLY A 518 -18.27 3.23 16.88
CA GLY A 518 -19.00 3.17 15.61
C GLY A 518 -18.72 4.37 14.69
N SER A 519 -19.58 4.54 13.69
CA SER A 519 -19.50 5.62 12.69
C SER A 519 -19.57 7.03 13.32
N LEU A 520 -18.73 7.97 12.84
CA LEU A 520 -18.78 9.40 13.22
C LEU A 520 -20.08 10.05 12.74
N ASP A 521 -20.54 9.62 11.57
CA ASP A 521 -21.72 10.16 10.91
C ASP A 521 -22.69 9.02 10.56
N LYS A 522 -23.92 9.13 11.05
CA LYS A 522 -24.96 8.11 10.88
C LYS A 522 -25.91 8.42 9.72
N ARG A 523 -25.69 9.52 9.00
CA ARG A 523 -26.48 9.86 7.82
C ARG A 523 -26.24 8.80 6.75
N VAL A 524 -27.30 8.44 6.03
CA VAL A 524 -27.17 7.65 4.80
C VAL A 524 -26.43 8.51 3.77
N PRO A 525 -25.51 7.94 2.98
CA PRO A 525 -24.85 8.67 1.90
C PRO A 525 -25.85 9.32 0.94
N GLU A 526 -25.52 10.51 0.47
CA GLU A 526 -26.32 11.31 -0.46
C GLU A 526 -26.04 10.92 -1.92
N ARG A 527 -24.86 10.37 -2.20
CA ARG A 527 -24.43 9.85 -3.51
C ARG A 527 -23.24 8.90 -3.39
N GLU A 528 -22.94 8.22 -4.49
CA GLU A 528 -21.76 7.37 -4.64
C GLU A 528 -20.75 8.00 -5.61
N VAL A 529 -19.47 7.78 -5.33
CA VAL A 529 -18.34 8.02 -6.24
C VAL A 529 -17.64 6.70 -6.45
N GLU A 530 -17.73 6.16 -7.66
CA GLU A 530 -17.04 4.93 -8.04
C GLU A 530 -15.79 5.31 -8.83
N LEU A 531 -14.64 4.77 -8.44
CA LEU A 531 -13.39 4.86 -9.18
C LEU A 531 -12.72 3.50 -9.28
N HIS A 532 -12.09 3.26 -10.41
CA HIS A 532 -11.39 2.02 -10.73
C HIS A 532 -9.88 2.24 -10.68
N LEU A 533 -9.21 1.54 -9.77
CA LEU A 533 -7.74 1.45 -9.74
C LEU A 533 -7.32 0.65 -10.97
N THR A 534 -6.65 1.31 -11.90
CA THR A 534 -6.35 0.78 -13.23
C THR A 534 -4.88 0.95 -13.51
N GLY A 535 -4.34 0.09 -14.37
CA GLY A 535 -2.95 0.19 -14.77
C GLY A 535 -2.60 -0.71 -15.93
N ASN A 536 -1.40 -0.49 -16.44
CA ASN A 536 -0.76 -1.31 -17.44
C ASN A 536 0.58 -1.76 -16.87
N MET A 537 0.72 -3.06 -16.61
CA MET A 537 1.92 -3.65 -16.04
C MET A 537 3.08 -3.48 -17.03
N GLU A 538 2.90 -3.90 -18.29
CA GLU A 538 3.96 -3.87 -19.32
C GLU A 538 4.55 -2.47 -19.55
N ARG A 539 3.74 -1.42 -19.42
CA ARG A 539 4.13 0.00 -19.57
C ARG A 539 4.41 0.70 -18.25
N TYR A 540 4.22 -0.01 -17.14
CA TYR A 540 4.31 0.52 -15.78
C TYR A 540 3.52 1.84 -15.61
N ALA A 541 2.26 1.82 -16.06
CA ALA A 541 1.34 2.95 -15.98
C ALA A 541 0.28 2.68 -14.91
N TRP A 542 -0.01 3.67 -14.08
CA TRP A 542 -0.86 3.52 -12.91
C TRP A 542 -1.82 4.69 -12.83
N SER A 543 -3.10 4.45 -12.59
CA SER A 543 -4.16 5.45 -12.77
C SER A 543 -5.44 5.14 -12.00
N PHE A 544 -6.37 6.09 -11.99
CA PHE A 544 -7.79 5.79 -11.77
C PHE A 544 -8.55 5.93 -13.09
N ASP A 545 -9.54 5.08 -13.34
CA ASP A 545 -10.42 5.11 -14.52
C ASP A 545 -9.66 5.22 -15.87
N GLY A 546 -8.45 4.67 -15.95
CA GLY A 546 -7.57 4.76 -17.13
C GLY A 546 -6.94 6.14 -17.39
N LEU A 547 -6.99 7.05 -16.42
CA LEU A 547 -6.42 8.40 -16.50
C LEU A 547 -5.36 8.63 -15.41
N GLU A 548 -4.11 8.81 -15.83
CA GLU A 548 -3.01 9.27 -14.97
C GLU A 548 -3.31 10.67 -14.42
N PHE A 549 -2.69 11.04 -13.30
CA PHE A 549 -2.96 12.30 -12.61
C PHE A 549 -2.93 13.54 -13.52
N GLY A 550 -1.90 13.67 -14.36
CA GLY A 550 -1.75 14.79 -15.30
C GLY A 550 -2.83 14.88 -16.40
N GLN A 551 -3.67 13.86 -16.53
CA GLN A 551 -4.78 13.79 -17.49
C GLN A 551 -6.15 13.77 -16.79
N SER A 552 -6.17 13.74 -15.46
CA SER A 552 -7.38 13.63 -14.67
C SER A 552 -7.95 14.98 -14.25
N THR A 553 -9.23 14.99 -13.89
CA THR A 553 -9.86 16.15 -13.23
C THR A 553 -10.03 15.87 -11.73
N PRO A 554 -10.11 16.92 -10.89
CA PRO A 554 -10.31 16.72 -9.46
C PRO A 554 -11.64 16.03 -9.15
N VAL A 555 -11.64 15.22 -8.09
CA VAL A 555 -12.86 14.63 -7.53
C VAL A 555 -13.48 15.66 -6.59
N HIS A 556 -14.67 16.14 -6.94
CA HIS A 556 -15.35 17.18 -6.17
C HIS A 556 -16.24 16.58 -5.09
N PHE A 557 -16.06 17.03 -3.85
CA PHE A 557 -16.95 16.80 -2.72
C PHE A 557 -17.61 18.12 -2.30
N ARG A 558 -18.91 18.10 -2.04
CA ARG A 558 -19.65 19.23 -1.49
C ARG A 558 -19.40 19.30 0.01
N HIS A 559 -19.00 20.45 0.50
CA HIS A 559 -18.73 20.61 1.93
C HIS A 559 -19.96 20.23 2.80
N GLY A 560 -19.74 19.34 3.77
CA GLY A 560 -20.74 18.82 4.69
C GLY A 560 -21.57 17.62 4.18
N GLU A 561 -21.42 17.24 2.91
CA GLU A 561 -22.13 16.07 2.38
C GLU A 561 -21.57 14.77 2.99
N ARG A 562 -22.45 13.77 3.14
CA ARG A 562 -22.04 12.39 3.39
C ARG A 562 -22.07 11.65 2.07
N LEU A 563 -20.96 11.10 1.63
CA LEU A 563 -20.88 10.33 0.39
C LEU A 563 -20.31 8.94 0.63
N ARG A 564 -20.61 8.03 -0.29
CA ARG A 564 -19.94 6.73 -0.38
C ARG A 564 -18.92 6.78 -1.49
N VAL A 565 -17.73 6.30 -1.21
CA VAL A 565 -16.70 6.03 -2.20
C VAL A 565 -16.63 4.52 -2.41
N ILE A 566 -16.56 4.12 -3.67
CA ILE A 566 -16.36 2.74 -4.09
C ILE A 566 -15.04 2.69 -4.85
N LEU A 567 -14.13 1.82 -4.41
CA LEU A 567 -12.90 1.53 -5.10
C LEU A 567 -12.94 0.11 -5.64
N GLN A 568 -12.75 -0.03 -6.94
CA GLN A 568 -12.57 -1.30 -7.60
C GLN A 568 -11.13 -1.45 -8.08
N ASN A 569 -10.46 -2.54 -7.72
CA ASN A 569 -9.13 -2.82 -8.21
C ASN A 569 -9.18 -3.70 -9.44
N ASP A 570 -8.91 -3.09 -10.60
CA ASP A 570 -8.82 -3.78 -11.89
C ASP A 570 -7.39 -4.23 -12.22
N THR A 571 -6.47 -4.15 -11.25
CA THR A 571 -5.07 -4.54 -11.42
C THR A 571 -4.74 -5.81 -10.63
N MET A 572 -3.55 -6.33 -10.86
CA MET A 572 -3.01 -7.51 -10.17
C MET A 572 -2.23 -7.23 -8.90
N MET A 573 -2.09 -5.97 -8.52
CA MET A 573 -1.35 -5.57 -7.33
C MET A 573 -2.30 -5.09 -6.23
N THR A 574 -1.92 -5.29 -4.97
CA THR A 574 -2.64 -4.68 -3.85
C THR A 574 -2.24 -3.22 -3.75
N HIS A 575 -3.21 -2.30 -3.71
CA HIS A 575 -2.94 -0.87 -3.61
C HIS A 575 -3.40 -0.32 -2.25
N PRO A 576 -2.50 0.20 -1.41
CA PRO A 576 -2.86 0.90 -0.18
C PRO A 576 -3.33 2.32 -0.53
N MET A 577 -4.64 2.56 -0.52
CA MET A 577 -5.21 3.82 -0.95
C MET A 577 -5.36 4.78 0.23
N HIS A 578 -4.67 5.93 0.16
CA HIS A 578 -4.64 6.93 1.22
C HIS A 578 -5.30 8.23 0.78
N MET A 579 -6.37 8.64 1.47
CA MET A 579 -7.05 9.92 1.27
C MET A 579 -6.67 10.87 2.41
N HIS A 580 -6.20 12.05 2.05
CA HIS A 580 -5.79 13.06 3.02
C HIS A 580 -7.00 13.79 3.62
N GLY A 581 -6.82 14.35 4.81
CA GLY A 581 -7.71 15.35 5.41
C GLY A 581 -9.06 14.85 5.95
N MET A 582 -9.48 13.64 5.61
CA MET A 582 -10.77 13.07 5.98
C MET A 582 -10.63 11.61 6.38
N TRP A 583 -11.58 11.10 7.17
CA TRP A 583 -11.66 9.69 7.52
C TRP A 583 -12.42 8.88 6.47
N SER A 584 -11.94 7.66 6.23
CA SER A 584 -12.63 6.64 5.45
C SER A 584 -13.30 5.64 6.41
N GLU A 585 -14.63 5.63 6.45
CA GLU A 585 -15.41 4.70 7.26
C GLU A 585 -15.77 3.48 6.43
N LEU A 586 -14.88 2.47 6.44
CA LEU A 586 -15.02 1.21 5.71
C LEU A 586 -16.35 0.53 6.09
N GLU A 587 -17.08 0.07 5.09
CA GLU A 587 -18.33 -0.64 5.27
C GLU A 587 -18.31 -1.99 4.54
N ASN A 588 -19.11 -2.94 5.02
CA ASN A 588 -19.28 -4.23 4.36
C ASN A 588 -20.29 -4.14 3.19
N GLU A 589 -20.50 -5.23 2.46
CA GLU A 589 -21.44 -5.31 1.34
C GLU A 589 -22.90 -5.00 1.71
N ARG A 590 -23.24 -5.00 3.01
CA ARG A 590 -24.58 -4.66 3.53
C ARG A 590 -24.70 -3.19 3.89
N GLY A 591 -23.65 -2.39 3.72
CA GLY A 591 -23.58 -0.98 4.12
C GLY A 591 -23.38 -0.78 5.62
N GLU A 592 -22.96 -1.82 6.35
CA GLU A 592 -22.71 -1.75 7.79
C GLU A 592 -21.27 -1.29 8.03
N PHE A 593 -21.09 -0.33 8.94
CA PHE A 593 -19.78 0.17 9.34
C PHE A 593 -18.91 -0.95 9.94
N VAL A 594 -17.66 -1.04 9.48
CA VAL A 594 -16.65 -2.00 9.93
C VAL A 594 -15.60 -1.26 10.75
N ALA A 595 -14.76 -0.46 10.08
CA ALA A 595 -13.65 0.24 10.71
C ALA A 595 -13.43 1.63 10.10
N ARG A 596 -12.94 2.56 10.91
CA ARG A 596 -12.46 3.86 10.47
C ARG A 596 -10.98 3.78 10.17
N ARG A 597 -10.58 4.22 8.99
CA ARG A 597 -9.22 4.13 8.47
C ARG A 597 -8.83 5.39 7.73
N HIS A 598 -7.53 5.61 7.55
CA HIS A 598 -7.00 6.64 6.64
C HIS A 598 -6.29 6.02 5.43
N THR A 599 -5.87 4.75 5.52
CA THR A 599 -5.27 4.00 4.41
C THR A 599 -6.00 2.67 4.29
N ILE A 600 -6.52 2.34 3.10
CA ILE A 600 -7.23 1.07 2.90
C ILE A 600 -6.55 0.26 1.80
N PRO A 601 -6.03 -0.95 2.09
CA PRO A 601 -5.51 -1.84 1.07
C PRO A 601 -6.66 -2.40 0.24
N VAL A 602 -6.56 -2.25 -1.09
CA VAL A 602 -7.50 -2.83 -2.06
C VAL A 602 -6.81 -3.95 -2.80
N GLN A 603 -7.21 -5.19 -2.53
CA GLN A 603 -6.61 -6.39 -3.12
C GLN A 603 -6.98 -6.54 -4.61
N PRO A 604 -6.25 -7.36 -5.38
CA PRO A 604 -6.59 -7.66 -6.76
C PRO A 604 -8.03 -8.20 -6.91
N ALA A 605 -8.71 -7.72 -7.94
CA ALA A 605 -10.11 -8.02 -8.24
C ALA A 605 -11.07 -7.81 -7.05
N GLN A 606 -10.72 -6.93 -6.12
CA GLN A 606 -11.54 -6.55 -4.98
C GLN A 606 -12.26 -5.23 -5.25
N ARG A 607 -13.51 -5.13 -4.79
CA ARG A 607 -14.31 -3.92 -4.79
C ARG A 607 -14.76 -3.60 -3.38
N ILE A 608 -14.21 -2.53 -2.82
CA ILE A 608 -14.49 -2.07 -1.46
C ILE A 608 -15.32 -0.79 -1.50
N SER A 609 -16.02 -0.52 -0.41
CA SER A 609 -16.74 0.73 -0.21
C SER A 609 -16.45 1.32 1.17
N PHE A 610 -16.38 2.64 1.23
CA PHE A 610 -16.27 3.36 2.49
C PHE A 610 -17.04 4.67 2.39
N GLN A 611 -17.50 5.16 3.54
CA GLN A 611 -18.21 6.42 3.62
C GLN A 611 -17.26 7.53 4.08
N VAL A 612 -17.51 8.73 3.57
CA VAL A 612 -16.73 9.94 3.87
C VAL A 612 -17.71 11.06 4.22
N THR A 613 -17.42 11.76 5.31
CA THR A 613 -18.05 13.06 5.58
C THR A 613 -17.09 14.13 5.11
N ALA A 614 -17.49 14.93 4.12
CA ALA A 614 -16.64 15.96 3.52
C ALA A 614 -16.60 17.24 4.37
N ASP A 615 -16.01 17.15 5.57
CA ASP A 615 -15.96 18.24 6.57
C ASP A 615 -14.64 19.05 6.55
N ALA A 616 -13.70 18.69 5.69
CA ALA A 616 -12.41 19.33 5.57
C ALA A 616 -12.33 20.19 4.29
N LEU A 617 -12.65 21.49 4.38
CA LEU A 617 -12.52 22.42 3.24
C LEU A 617 -11.10 22.47 2.68
N GLY A 618 -10.99 22.50 1.35
CA GLY A 618 -9.72 22.70 0.66
C GLY A 618 -9.42 21.67 -0.43
N ARG A 619 -8.14 21.60 -0.78
CA ARG A 619 -7.59 20.69 -1.80
C ARG A 619 -6.79 19.62 -1.09
N TRP A 620 -7.09 18.36 -1.36
CA TRP A 620 -6.52 17.19 -0.70
C TRP A 620 -5.96 16.23 -1.72
N ALA A 621 -4.91 15.51 -1.33
CA ALA A 621 -4.37 14.42 -2.12
C ALA A 621 -5.14 13.12 -1.83
N TRP A 622 -5.31 12.29 -2.86
CA TRP A 622 -5.79 10.92 -2.72
C TRP A 622 -5.04 10.03 -3.69
N HIS A 623 -4.26 9.08 -3.16
CA HIS A 623 -3.35 8.31 -4.00
C HIS A 623 -3.05 6.92 -3.46
N CYS A 624 -2.46 6.09 -4.31
CA CYS A 624 -1.83 4.86 -3.88
C CYS A 624 -0.57 5.19 -3.08
N HIS A 625 -0.36 4.50 -1.96
CA HIS A 625 0.81 4.68 -1.11
C HIS A 625 1.98 3.74 -1.50
N LEU A 626 1.87 3.04 -2.63
CA LEU A 626 3.06 2.56 -3.35
C LEU A 626 3.67 3.75 -4.08
N LEU A 627 4.85 4.20 -3.64
CA LEU A 627 5.48 5.44 -4.07
C LEU A 627 5.67 5.51 -5.59
N PHE A 628 6.04 4.39 -6.23
CA PHE A 628 6.16 4.35 -7.68
C PHE A 628 4.81 4.41 -8.41
N HIS A 629 3.74 3.87 -7.83
CA HIS A 629 2.40 3.96 -8.41
C HIS A 629 1.85 5.38 -8.30
N MET A 630 2.10 6.04 -7.17
CA MET A 630 1.79 7.46 -6.99
C MET A 630 2.46 8.31 -8.07
N ASP A 631 3.79 8.19 -8.18
CA ASP A 631 4.60 9.00 -9.11
C ASP A 631 4.27 8.71 -10.59
N ALA A 632 3.91 7.45 -10.90
CA ALA A 632 3.46 7.05 -12.22
C ALA A 632 2.05 7.52 -12.60
N GLY A 633 1.23 7.98 -11.63
CA GLY A 633 -0.04 8.63 -11.94
C GLY A 633 -1.28 8.13 -11.18
N MET A 634 -1.18 7.15 -10.27
CA MET A 634 -2.31 6.69 -9.43
C MET A 634 -2.54 7.67 -8.28
N PHE A 635 -2.92 8.89 -8.66
CA PHE A 635 -3.14 10.03 -7.81
C PHE A 635 -4.35 10.82 -8.31
N ARG A 636 -5.10 11.38 -7.38
CA ARG A 636 -6.21 12.31 -7.59
C ARG A 636 -6.09 13.49 -6.65
N GLU A 637 -6.51 14.64 -7.16
CA GLU A 637 -6.86 15.77 -6.31
C GLU A 637 -8.33 15.62 -5.90
N VAL A 638 -8.61 15.78 -4.61
CA VAL A 638 -9.95 15.91 -4.07
C VAL A 638 -10.18 17.36 -3.68
N VAL A 639 -11.28 17.96 -4.13
CA VAL A 639 -11.65 19.34 -3.81
C VAL A 639 -12.93 19.33 -3.00
N VAL A 640 -12.85 19.82 -1.75
CA VAL A 640 -13.99 20.01 -0.87
C VAL A 640 -14.40 21.48 -0.89
N SER A 641 -15.59 21.78 -1.42
CA SER A 641 -16.07 23.15 -1.67
C SER A 641 -17.55 23.36 -1.40
#